data_AF-A0A1H0TGL5-F1
#
_entry.id   AF-A0A1H0TGL5-F1
#
_cell.length_a   1.000
_cell.length_b   1.000
_cell.length_c   1.000
_cell.angle_alpha   90.00
_cell.angle_beta   90.00
_cell.angle_gamma   90.00
#
_symmetry.space_group_name_H-M   'P 1'
#
loop_
_entity.id
_entity.type
_entity.pdbx_description
1 polymer ?
#
loop_
_entity_poly.entity_id
_entity_poly.type
_entity_poly.pdbx_seq_one_letter_code
_entity_poly.pdbx_strand_id
1 'polypeptide(L)'
;MKKVIIPTLCFAVLSTIAFEETIQASTVVKATNNSKINTNIKAVDIKSGSNLNLREEPSIHSQILTKLKRGKAVNVYEESNGWAKVSVDGKVGYLSTDFLTLLPTNKVQSSSESTFTKYVNVNAGSHLNVRHNPTTDSKIVSKLSNNTIVNVLIENNGWAKIKLENGVEGFVSTQYLQDKKTVDSIPEKDVNIRSTKRVNVSSNSSLNVRNSPTTNSSIIFKLKKGKEVEVYSESKGWSKIKVDGVEGYVSSQYLEGVKINSTIPEVNKKIIKYVNTDSNSRLNVRSSPSNNASITHKLKRGVELQIISESNGWAKIQLSGKIGYVSSHYLTSKSDKTQEVPQVHSESGKVEDQITTSKFVNVEQGSSLKMRVNPSTSASVIVKIARGVRVEVLSELNGWAKVNVYNFEGYVKSEFLSLTKPVSIRESQASPKESNHGILNGTIVRNIINYDFSLEQLTNLQMKVNPKTDKKYPAFIREDALVLNNDELPSFGTVNGNSWNVRSGAGTSYKVIGQVKNNQSLQILSEMTGQDGYTWYEIQIGNTWNDAHIEDVKYFLNPDHFSSHPIESLQFLKLSETTHLNINEVNDRILNGRGILAGQAETFIAAGEMYGINEIYLISHALLESGNGHSQLANGVSINGRKVYNMFGIGANDGNALLSGAEYAYKAGWFTPEAAIIGGAEFIARGYIDAGQDTIYKMRWNPAGAITNGYALHQYATDIGWASKQVNQIYKLYSLLDAYKMTLEIPQYK
;
A
#
# COMPACT_ATOMS: atom_id res chain seq x y z
N MET A 1 24.69 -18.30 -23.65
CA MET A 1 25.23 -18.29 -22.26
C MET A 1 25.22 -16.86 -21.72
N LYS A 2 24.18 -16.48 -20.95
CA LYS A 2 24.16 -15.25 -20.13
C LYS A 2 23.13 -15.40 -19.01
N LYS A 3 23.51 -14.86 -17.85
CA LYS A 3 22.80 -14.64 -16.57
C LYS A 3 21.26 -14.72 -16.61
N VAL A 4 20.69 -15.50 -15.70
CA VAL A 4 19.31 -15.34 -15.20
C VAL A 4 19.38 -14.53 -13.91
N ILE A 5 18.47 -13.58 -13.74
CA ILE A 5 18.46 -12.66 -12.61
C ILE A 5 17.86 -13.33 -11.37
N ILE A 6 18.50 -13.09 -10.23
CA ILE A 6 18.18 -13.64 -8.91
C ILE A 6 16.87 -13.00 -8.41
N PRO A 7 15.91 -13.76 -7.83
CA PRO A 7 14.80 -13.13 -7.10
C PRO A 7 15.40 -12.35 -5.93
N THR A 8 15.05 -11.08 -5.77
CA THR A 8 15.58 -10.21 -4.72
C THR A 8 15.41 -10.85 -3.34
N LEU A 9 16.50 -11.45 -2.82
CA LEU A 9 16.58 -11.81 -1.42
C LEU A 9 16.48 -10.51 -0.63
N CYS A 10 15.68 -10.54 0.44
CA CYS A 10 15.88 -9.58 1.50
C CYS A 10 17.18 -9.98 2.21
N PHE A 11 18.30 -9.43 1.75
CA PHE A 11 19.52 -9.43 2.56
C PHE A 11 19.26 -8.50 3.74
N ALA A 12 18.70 -9.07 4.81
CA ALA A 12 18.90 -8.58 6.15
C ALA A 12 20.41 -8.62 6.40
N VAL A 13 21.09 -7.51 6.10
CA VAL A 13 22.54 -7.38 6.23
C VAL A 13 22.86 -7.43 7.71
N LEU A 14 23.07 -8.64 8.23
CA LEU A 14 23.71 -8.85 9.51
C LEU A 14 25.02 -8.09 9.48
N SER A 15 25.14 -7.13 10.40
CA SER A 15 26.19 -6.13 10.40
C SER A 15 27.58 -6.76 10.56
N THR A 16 28.30 -6.90 9.45
CA THR A 16 29.76 -7.06 9.44
C THR A 16 30.38 -6.02 8.52
N ILE A 17 31.33 -5.26 9.06
CA ILE A 17 32.09 -4.25 8.34
C ILE A 17 33.06 -4.96 7.40
N ALA A 18 33.01 -4.68 6.08
CA ALA A 18 34.17 -4.56 5.16
C ALA A 18 33.81 -4.76 3.67
N PHE A 19 34.24 -3.78 2.86
CA PHE A 19 34.72 -3.85 1.46
C PHE A 19 33.87 -4.44 0.32
N GLU A 20 33.79 -3.65 -0.75
CA GLU A 20 33.43 -4.07 -2.10
C GLU A 20 34.51 -4.97 -2.71
N GLU A 21 34.11 -5.99 -3.48
CA GLU A 21 34.74 -6.22 -4.79
C GLU A 21 33.80 -6.95 -5.75
N THR A 22 33.91 -6.64 -7.04
CA THR A 22 33.03 -7.13 -8.11
C THR A 22 33.58 -8.39 -8.78
N ILE A 23 32.74 -9.23 -9.43
CA ILE A 23 32.84 -9.60 -10.87
C ILE A 23 31.93 -10.76 -11.32
N GLN A 24 31.29 -10.53 -12.48
CA GLN A 24 30.80 -11.43 -13.55
C GLN A 24 30.54 -12.94 -13.31
N ALA A 25 29.34 -13.38 -13.73
CA ALA A 25 28.95 -14.80 -13.80
C ALA A 25 29.12 -15.45 -15.19
N SER A 26 29.44 -16.76 -15.22
CA SER A 26 29.25 -17.67 -16.36
C SER A 26 29.34 -19.16 -15.97
N THR A 27 28.57 -20.13 -16.49
CA THR A 27 27.15 -20.11 -16.96
C THR A 27 26.43 -21.47 -16.80
N VAL A 28 26.29 -22.32 -17.84
CA VAL A 28 25.28 -23.43 -17.88
C VAL A 28 25.69 -24.65 -18.75
N VAL A 29 25.35 -25.86 -18.29
CA VAL A 29 25.06 -27.07 -19.13
C VAL A 29 23.66 -27.60 -18.77
N LYS A 30 22.92 -28.20 -19.72
CA LYS A 30 21.50 -28.63 -19.60
C LYS A 30 21.33 -30.16 -19.65
N ALA A 31 20.37 -30.70 -18.86
CA ALA A 31 19.45 -31.79 -19.24
C ALA A 31 18.24 -31.82 -18.26
N THR A 32 17.01 -31.37 -18.58
CA THR A 32 15.88 -32.04 -19.27
C THR A 32 15.10 -33.12 -18.46
N ASN A 33 13.97 -32.77 -17.79
CA ASN A 33 12.60 -33.28 -18.09
C ASN A 33 11.48 -32.92 -17.07
N ASN A 34 10.55 -32.05 -17.51
CA ASN A 34 9.08 -31.95 -17.31
C ASN A 34 8.29 -31.99 -15.97
N SER A 35 7.28 -31.08 -15.93
CA SER A 35 6.11 -30.92 -15.02
C SER A 35 6.34 -30.36 -13.61
N LYS A 36 5.64 -29.30 -13.10
CA LYS A 36 4.55 -28.44 -13.63
C LYS A 36 4.79 -26.94 -13.31
N ILE A 37 4.94 -26.14 -14.35
CA ILE A 37 4.23 -24.88 -14.69
C ILE A 37 3.64 -24.01 -13.55
N ASN A 38 4.23 -22.80 -13.41
CA ASN A 38 3.49 -21.54 -13.24
C ASN A 38 3.81 -20.67 -14.46
N THR A 39 2.81 -20.22 -15.23
CA THR A 39 3.02 -19.39 -16.45
C THR A 39 2.06 -18.22 -16.50
N ASN A 40 2.61 -17.00 -16.62
CA ASN A 40 1.84 -15.81 -16.96
C ASN A 40 1.49 -15.87 -18.44
N ILE A 41 0.25 -16.24 -18.77
CA ILE A 41 -0.18 -16.31 -20.17
C ILE A 41 -0.56 -14.89 -20.64
N LYS A 42 0.09 -14.43 -21.70
CA LYS A 42 -0.20 -13.13 -22.34
C LYS A 42 -0.69 -13.35 -23.78
N ALA A 43 -1.31 -12.35 -24.38
CA ALA A 43 -1.71 -12.33 -25.79
C ALA A 43 -0.96 -11.26 -26.56
N VAL A 44 -0.65 -11.55 -27.83
CA VAL A 44 -0.06 -10.59 -28.76
C VAL A 44 -1.03 -9.45 -29.06
N ASP A 45 -0.68 -8.22 -28.69
CA ASP A 45 -1.44 -7.02 -29.05
C ASP A 45 -0.65 -6.16 -30.05
N ILE A 46 -1.08 -6.25 -31.31
CA ILE A 46 -0.52 -5.53 -32.46
C ILE A 46 -1.66 -5.03 -33.34
N LYS A 47 -1.40 -4.03 -34.19
CA LYS A 47 -2.39 -3.53 -35.17
C LYS A 47 -2.91 -4.67 -36.05
N SER A 48 -4.20 -4.62 -36.40
CA SER A 48 -4.84 -5.63 -37.25
C SER A 48 -4.13 -5.75 -38.60
N GLY A 49 -3.90 -6.97 -39.08
CA GLY A 49 -3.12 -7.25 -40.29
C GLY A 49 -1.60 -7.33 -40.11
N SER A 50 -1.04 -6.83 -39.01
CA SER A 50 0.39 -6.95 -38.68
C SER A 50 0.75 -8.34 -38.12
N ASN A 51 2.04 -8.65 -38.09
CA ASN A 51 2.59 -9.82 -37.41
C ASN A 51 3.73 -9.43 -36.45
N LEU A 52 3.80 -10.06 -35.28
CA LEU A 52 4.90 -9.94 -34.33
C LEU A 52 5.91 -11.08 -34.55
N ASN A 53 7.20 -10.76 -34.64
CA ASN A 53 8.25 -11.75 -34.86
C ASN A 53 8.68 -12.41 -33.54
N LEU A 54 8.52 -13.73 -33.41
CA LEU A 54 9.20 -14.51 -32.36
C LEU A 54 10.65 -14.70 -32.77
N ARG A 55 11.59 -14.36 -31.89
CA ARG A 55 13.03 -14.36 -32.19
C ARG A 55 13.83 -15.29 -31.29
N GLU A 56 15.03 -15.67 -31.72
CA GLU A 56 15.89 -16.60 -30.97
C GLU A 56 16.54 -15.96 -29.74
N GLU A 57 16.90 -14.69 -29.81
CA GLU A 57 17.51 -13.89 -28.73
C GLU A 57 16.76 -12.54 -28.58
N PRO A 58 16.78 -11.87 -27.41
CA PRO A 58 16.05 -10.62 -27.14
C PRO A 58 16.68 -9.40 -27.84
N SER A 59 16.58 -9.36 -29.17
CA SER A 59 17.14 -8.31 -30.03
C SER A 59 16.36 -8.22 -31.34
N ILE A 60 16.20 -7.03 -31.91
CA ILE A 60 15.56 -6.86 -33.22
C ILE A 60 16.39 -7.40 -34.40
N HIS A 61 17.65 -7.75 -34.16
CA HIS A 61 18.59 -8.26 -35.19
C HIS A 61 18.77 -9.79 -35.15
N SER A 62 18.22 -10.49 -34.15
CA SER A 62 18.32 -11.95 -34.05
C SER A 62 17.36 -12.69 -34.99
N GLN A 63 17.67 -13.96 -35.27
CA GLN A 63 16.91 -14.81 -36.18
C GLN A 63 15.42 -14.90 -35.80
N ILE A 64 14.55 -14.85 -36.80
CA ILE A 64 13.09 -14.97 -36.63
C ILE A 64 12.70 -16.44 -36.69
N LEU A 65 12.16 -16.97 -35.59
CA LEU A 65 11.75 -18.36 -35.43
C LEU A 65 10.32 -18.64 -35.93
N THR A 66 9.43 -17.66 -35.81
CA THR A 66 8.07 -17.65 -36.39
C THR A 66 7.45 -16.24 -36.33
N LYS A 67 6.24 -16.09 -36.89
CA LYS A 67 5.44 -14.85 -36.87
C LYS A 67 4.07 -15.10 -36.23
N LEU A 68 3.65 -14.21 -35.34
CA LEU A 68 2.43 -14.33 -34.53
C LEU A 68 1.43 -13.23 -34.88
N LYS A 69 0.14 -13.58 -34.95
CA LYS A 69 -0.96 -12.64 -35.20
C LYS A 69 -1.53 -12.09 -33.88
N ARG A 70 -2.24 -10.96 -33.95
CA ARG A 70 -2.98 -10.37 -32.82
C ARG A 70 -3.88 -11.42 -32.14
N GLY A 71 -3.92 -11.42 -30.81
CA GLY A 71 -4.71 -12.32 -29.98
C GLY A 71 -4.09 -13.70 -29.76
N LYS A 72 -2.98 -14.05 -30.43
CA LYS A 72 -2.30 -15.33 -30.18
C LYS A 72 -1.78 -15.35 -28.74
N ALA A 73 -2.22 -16.35 -27.97
CA ALA A 73 -1.75 -16.60 -26.62
C ALA A 73 -0.30 -17.13 -26.63
N VAL A 74 0.50 -16.68 -25.66
CA VAL A 74 1.90 -17.06 -25.45
C VAL A 74 2.13 -17.27 -23.95
N ASN A 75 2.85 -18.32 -23.59
CA ASN A 75 3.22 -18.58 -22.20
C ASN A 75 4.48 -17.78 -21.87
N VAL A 76 4.37 -16.73 -21.04
CA VAL A 76 5.52 -15.91 -20.65
C VAL A 76 6.20 -16.53 -19.43
N TYR A 77 7.51 -16.72 -19.55
CA TYR A 77 8.38 -17.24 -18.48
C TYR A 77 9.11 -16.14 -17.71
N GLU A 78 9.49 -15.07 -18.41
CA GLU A 78 10.36 -14.00 -17.90
C GLU A 78 10.12 -12.74 -18.74
N GLU A 79 10.17 -11.56 -18.11
CA GLU A 79 10.16 -10.26 -18.80
C GLU A 79 11.30 -9.40 -18.26
N SER A 80 12.15 -8.89 -19.15
CA SER A 80 13.29 -8.04 -18.78
C SER A 80 13.71 -7.16 -19.96
N ASN A 81 14.10 -5.92 -19.68
CA ASN A 81 14.65 -4.98 -20.67
C ASN A 81 13.82 -4.82 -21.97
N GLY A 82 12.49 -4.81 -21.87
CA GLY A 82 11.59 -4.65 -23.04
C GLY A 82 11.31 -5.94 -23.83
N TRP A 83 11.77 -7.10 -23.35
CA TRP A 83 11.56 -8.39 -24.00
C TRP A 83 10.96 -9.43 -23.05
N ALA A 84 9.98 -10.17 -23.55
CA ALA A 84 9.37 -11.32 -22.91
C ALA A 84 9.91 -12.60 -23.52
N LYS A 85 10.37 -13.52 -22.68
CA LYS A 85 10.74 -14.88 -23.06
C LYS A 85 9.50 -15.76 -23.01
N VAL A 86 9.13 -16.36 -24.13
CA VAL A 86 7.85 -17.05 -24.28
C VAL A 86 7.97 -18.45 -24.89
N SER A 87 6.98 -19.29 -24.64
CA SER A 87 6.70 -20.47 -25.46
C SER A 87 5.36 -20.33 -26.19
N VAL A 88 5.36 -20.69 -27.47
CA VAL A 88 4.19 -20.74 -28.33
C VAL A 88 4.39 -21.79 -29.42
N ASP A 89 3.39 -22.65 -29.63
CA ASP A 89 3.38 -23.72 -30.65
C ASP A 89 4.66 -24.60 -30.64
N GLY A 90 5.12 -24.96 -29.44
CA GLY A 90 6.32 -25.80 -29.24
C GLY A 90 7.67 -25.08 -29.43
N LYS A 91 7.67 -23.82 -29.91
CA LYS A 91 8.89 -23.00 -30.03
C LYS A 91 9.07 -22.12 -28.80
N VAL A 92 10.32 -21.95 -28.37
CA VAL A 92 10.71 -21.00 -27.31
C VAL A 92 11.52 -19.88 -27.96
N GLY A 93 11.22 -18.63 -27.60
CA GLY A 93 11.89 -17.46 -28.15
C GLY A 93 11.47 -16.18 -27.43
N TYR A 94 11.82 -15.03 -28.02
CA TYR A 94 11.63 -13.72 -27.44
C TYR A 94 10.68 -12.86 -28.30
N LEU A 95 9.81 -12.12 -27.62
CA LEU A 95 8.90 -11.11 -28.16
C LEU A 95 9.14 -9.78 -27.43
N SER A 96 8.87 -8.64 -28.05
CA SER A 96 8.89 -7.35 -27.34
C SER A 96 7.66 -7.25 -26.42
N THR A 97 7.86 -6.77 -25.18
CA THR A 97 6.79 -6.62 -24.17
C THR A 97 5.74 -5.61 -24.58
N ASP A 98 6.10 -4.62 -25.40
CA ASP A 98 5.25 -3.50 -25.83
C ASP A 98 4.07 -3.97 -26.69
N PHE A 99 4.12 -5.23 -27.15
CA PHE A 99 3.10 -5.90 -27.95
C PHE A 99 2.51 -7.13 -27.24
N LEU A 100 2.57 -7.18 -25.91
CA LEU A 100 1.98 -8.25 -25.10
C LEU A 100 1.08 -7.70 -23.99
N THR A 101 -0.17 -8.15 -23.96
CA THR A 101 -1.14 -7.82 -22.93
C THR A 101 -1.53 -9.05 -22.11
N LEU A 102 -1.91 -8.89 -20.85
CA LEU A 102 -2.33 -10.01 -19.99
C LEU A 102 -3.64 -10.62 -20.51
N LEU A 103 -3.71 -11.95 -20.55
CA LEU A 103 -5.00 -12.64 -20.71
C LEU A 103 -5.68 -12.74 -19.34
N PRO A 104 -6.95 -12.31 -19.21
CA PRO A 104 -7.72 -12.55 -17.99
C PRO A 104 -7.85 -14.06 -17.75
N THR A 105 -7.25 -14.54 -16.65
CA THR A 105 -7.20 -15.97 -16.32
C THR A 105 -8.50 -16.42 -15.65
N ASN A 106 -9.33 -17.16 -16.40
CA ASN A 106 -10.35 -18.02 -15.78
C ASN A 106 -9.64 -19.13 -15.00
N LYS A 107 -9.83 -19.18 -13.67
CA LYS A 107 -9.55 -20.38 -12.88
C LYS A 107 -10.51 -21.50 -13.30
N VAL A 108 -9.99 -22.70 -13.55
CA VAL A 108 -10.83 -23.90 -13.62
C VAL A 108 -11.30 -24.26 -12.20
N GLN A 109 -12.53 -24.75 -12.13
CA GLN A 109 -13.44 -24.51 -11.01
C GLN A 109 -13.60 -25.73 -10.09
N SER A 110 -13.61 -25.49 -8.79
CA SER A 110 -14.34 -26.32 -7.82
C SER A 110 -15.26 -25.42 -7.00
N SER A 111 -16.41 -25.94 -6.60
CA SER A 111 -17.63 -25.17 -6.39
C SER A 111 -17.71 -24.36 -5.09
N SER A 112 -17.71 -23.03 -5.23
CA SER A 112 -18.62 -22.14 -4.49
C SER A 112 -18.85 -20.88 -5.33
N GLU A 113 -20.08 -20.65 -5.81
CA GLU A 113 -20.40 -19.54 -6.73
C GLU A 113 -20.43 -18.18 -6.00
N SER A 114 -19.36 -17.40 -6.09
CA SER A 114 -19.37 -15.99 -5.67
C SER A 114 -19.97 -15.10 -6.77
N THR A 115 -21.29 -15.11 -6.92
CA THR A 115 -22.00 -14.13 -7.76
C THR A 115 -22.05 -12.77 -7.08
N PHE A 116 -21.81 -11.68 -7.81
CA PHE A 116 -22.06 -10.32 -7.31
C PHE A 116 -23.32 -9.73 -7.96
N THR A 117 -24.14 -9.10 -7.12
CA THR A 117 -25.46 -8.59 -7.51
C THR A 117 -25.34 -7.18 -8.08
N LYS A 118 -25.81 -6.99 -9.32
CA LYS A 118 -25.95 -5.66 -9.94
C LYS A 118 -27.40 -5.38 -10.31
N TYR A 119 -27.68 -4.11 -10.60
CA TYR A 119 -28.98 -3.61 -11.01
C TYR A 119 -28.91 -3.12 -12.44
N VAL A 120 -29.94 -3.41 -13.24
CA VAL A 120 -30.10 -2.84 -14.57
C VAL A 120 -30.35 -1.33 -14.46
N ASN A 121 -29.63 -0.54 -15.26
CA ASN A 121 -29.76 0.92 -15.36
C ASN A 121 -30.13 1.29 -16.81
N VAL A 122 -31.42 1.47 -17.07
CA VAL A 122 -31.98 1.91 -18.36
C VAL A 122 -33.12 2.90 -18.15
N ASN A 123 -33.32 3.82 -19.10
CA ASN A 123 -34.38 4.84 -19.02
C ASN A 123 -35.77 4.22 -18.79
N ALA A 124 -36.66 4.93 -18.10
CA ALA A 124 -38.04 4.49 -17.87
C ALA A 124 -38.75 4.13 -19.20
N GLY A 125 -39.37 2.95 -19.24
CA GLY A 125 -39.98 2.37 -20.45
C GLY A 125 -39.02 1.66 -21.41
N SER A 126 -37.70 1.74 -21.19
CA SER A 126 -36.69 1.00 -21.95
C SER A 126 -36.38 -0.35 -21.31
N HIS A 127 -35.73 -1.24 -22.09
CA HIS A 127 -35.36 -2.59 -21.65
C HIS A 127 -33.94 -2.93 -22.07
N LEU A 128 -33.19 -3.59 -21.19
CA LEU A 128 -31.87 -4.16 -21.48
C LEU A 128 -32.04 -5.55 -22.11
N ASN A 129 -31.53 -5.73 -23.33
CA ASN A 129 -31.58 -7.01 -24.04
C ASN A 129 -30.51 -7.97 -23.49
N VAL A 130 -30.94 -9.14 -23.01
CA VAL A 130 -30.06 -10.29 -22.73
C VAL A 130 -29.87 -11.07 -24.02
N ARG A 131 -28.63 -11.38 -24.39
CA ARG A 131 -28.26 -12.01 -25.67
C ARG A 131 -27.53 -13.32 -25.47
N HIS A 132 -27.56 -14.20 -26.47
CA HIS A 132 -26.89 -15.50 -26.38
C HIS A 132 -25.34 -15.38 -26.35
N ASN A 133 -24.79 -14.36 -27.00
CA ASN A 133 -23.35 -14.07 -27.08
C ASN A 133 -23.11 -12.57 -26.80
N PRO A 134 -21.91 -12.15 -26.34
CA PRO A 134 -21.58 -10.76 -26.02
C PRO A 134 -21.33 -9.88 -27.26
N THR A 135 -22.30 -9.79 -28.16
CA THR A 135 -22.28 -8.92 -29.36
C THR A 135 -23.67 -8.32 -29.61
N THR A 136 -23.73 -7.15 -30.26
CA THR A 136 -24.99 -6.46 -30.59
C THR A 136 -25.86 -7.22 -31.59
N ASP A 137 -25.25 -8.12 -32.36
CA ASP A 137 -25.91 -8.83 -33.47
C ASP A 137 -26.38 -10.23 -33.03
N SER A 138 -26.04 -10.65 -31.81
CA SER A 138 -26.45 -11.95 -31.25
C SER A 138 -27.93 -11.99 -30.86
N LYS A 139 -28.55 -13.16 -31.01
CA LYS A 139 -29.96 -13.43 -30.70
C LYS A 139 -30.31 -12.99 -29.27
N ILE A 140 -31.40 -12.23 -29.14
CA ILE A 140 -31.95 -11.82 -27.85
C ILE A 140 -32.69 -13.03 -27.24
N VAL A 141 -32.35 -13.36 -25.99
CA VAL A 141 -32.92 -14.48 -25.22
C VAL A 141 -33.83 -14.02 -24.08
N SER A 142 -33.68 -12.79 -23.60
CA SER A 142 -34.58 -12.17 -22.60
C SER A 142 -34.47 -10.63 -22.65
N LYS A 143 -35.36 -9.93 -21.95
CA LYS A 143 -35.36 -8.47 -21.79
C LYS A 143 -35.59 -8.10 -20.33
N LEU A 144 -34.80 -7.16 -19.80
CA LEU A 144 -34.84 -6.75 -18.40
C LEU A 144 -35.26 -5.29 -18.29
N SER A 145 -36.17 -4.99 -17.36
CA SER A 145 -36.59 -3.62 -17.05
C SER A 145 -35.56 -2.91 -16.16
N ASN A 146 -35.67 -1.59 -16.01
CA ASN A 146 -34.83 -0.83 -15.08
C ASN A 146 -34.91 -1.40 -13.65
N ASN A 147 -33.83 -1.27 -12.87
CA ASN A 147 -33.69 -1.79 -11.51
C ASN A 147 -33.86 -3.31 -11.33
N THR A 148 -34.02 -4.09 -12.41
CA THR A 148 -34.00 -5.56 -12.35
C THR A 148 -32.68 -6.04 -11.74
N ILE A 149 -32.78 -6.94 -10.78
CA ILE A 149 -31.63 -7.55 -10.11
C ILE A 149 -31.03 -8.61 -11.03
N VAL A 150 -29.72 -8.58 -11.22
CA VAL A 150 -28.98 -9.60 -11.98
C VAL A 150 -27.81 -10.14 -11.17
N ASN A 151 -27.70 -11.46 -11.13
CA ASN A 151 -26.52 -12.14 -10.60
C ASN A 151 -25.49 -12.19 -11.73
N VAL A 152 -24.44 -11.39 -11.60
CA VAL A 152 -23.36 -11.31 -12.57
C VAL A 152 -22.37 -12.42 -12.28
N LEU A 153 -22.14 -13.26 -13.29
CA LEU A 153 -21.20 -14.38 -13.23
C LEU A 153 -19.79 -13.94 -13.66
N ILE A 154 -19.69 -13.06 -14.66
CA ILE A 154 -18.43 -12.52 -15.19
C ILE A 154 -18.69 -11.24 -16.02
N GLU A 155 -17.78 -10.26 -15.96
CA GLU A 155 -17.79 -9.06 -16.82
C GLU A 155 -16.50 -8.97 -17.64
N ASN A 156 -16.59 -8.71 -18.94
CA ASN A 156 -15.44 -8.50 -19.82
C ASN A 156 -15.84 -7.70 -21.09
N ASN A 157 -14.96 -6.83 -21.59
CA ASN A 157 -15.11 -6.10 -22.86
C ASN A 157 -16.47 -5.39 -23.07
N GLY A 158 -17.04 -4.79 -22.02
CA GLY A 158 -18.32 -4.08 -22.10
C GLY A 158 -19.57 -4.98 -22.01
N TRP A 159 -19.41 -6.27 -21.69
CA TRP A 159 -20.48 -7.25 -21.53
C TRP A 159 -20.36 -8.05 -20.23
N ALA A 160 -21.50 -8.35 -19.61
CA ALA A 160 -21.64 -9.17 -18.42
C ALA A 160 -22.42 -10.44 -18.77
N LYS A 161 -21.90 -11.62 -18.42
CA LYS A 161 -22.70 -12.84 -18.39
C LYS A 161 -23.50 -12.87 -17.09
N ILE A 162 -24.80 -13.06 -17.20
CA ILE A 162 -25.74 -13.09 -16.08
C ILE A 162 -26.55 -14.38 -16.08
N LYS A 163 -27.07 -14.73 -14.91
CA LYS A 163 -28.06 -15.79 -14.71
C LYS A 163 -29.29 -15.20 -14.02
N LEU A 164 -30.45 -15.37 -14.64
CA LEU A 164 -31.72 -14.91 -14.11
C LEU A 164 -32.32 -15.96 -13.16
N GLU A 165 -33.21 -15.53 -12.26
CA GLU A 165 -33.86 -16.41 -11.27
C GLU A 165 -34.65 -17.56 -11.92
N ASN A 166 -35.17 -17.36 -13.12
CA ASN A 166 -35.84 -18.40 -13.92
C ASN A 166 -34.89 -19.36 -14.65
N GLY A 167 -33.59 -19.33 -14.33
CA GLY A 167 -32.56 -20.21 -14.91
C GLY A 167 -32.02 -19.79 -16.27
N VAL A 168 -32.53 -18.73 -16.89
CA VAL A 168 -32.04 -18.26 -18.19
C VAL A 168 -30.69 -17.56 -18.05
N GLU A 169 -29.69 -18.03 -18.79
CA GLU A 169 -28.37 -17.40 -18.90
C GLU A 169 -28.20 -16.60 -20.19
N GLY A 170 -27.39 -15.54 -20.13
CA GLY A 170 -26.98 -14.80 -21.32
C GLY A 170 -26.14 -13.56 -20.99
N PHE A 171 -25.88 -12.74 -22.01
CA PHE A 171 -24.99 -11.59 -21.95
C PHE A 171 -25.76 -10.27 -22.08
N VAL A 172 -25.47 -9.31 -21.20
CA VAL A 172 -25.97 -7.92 -21.24
C VAL A 172 -24.80 -6.95 -21.30
N SER A 173 -24.98 -5.71 -21.78
CA SER A 173 -23.86 -4.75 -21.79
C SER A 173 -23.68 -4.09 -20.41
N THR A 174 -22.44 -4.05 -19.92
CA THR A 174 -22.09 -3.53 -18.58
C THR A 174 -22.37 -2.04 -18.41
N GLN A 175 -22.43 -1.27 -19.50
CA GLN A 175 -22.80 0.16 -19.47
C GLN A 175 -24.22 0.42 -18.93
N TYR A 176 -25.06 -0.63 -18.88
CA TYR A 176 -26.42 -0.61 -18.34
C TYR A 176 -26.53 -1.41 -17.03
N LEU A 177 -25.42 -1.63 -16.32
CA LEU A 177 -25.39 -2.26 -15.00
C LEU A 177 -24.75 -1.32 -13.97
N GLN A 178 -25.20 -1.39 -12.72
CA GLN A 178 -24.69 -0.58 -11.61
C GLN A 178 -24.67 -1.37 -10.29
N ASP A 179 -23.73 -1.03 -9.40
CA ASP A 179 -23.47 -1.78 -8.16
C ASP A 179 -24.42 -1.41 -7.00
N LYS A 180 -25.29 -0.42 -7.20
CA LYS A 180 -26.27 0.05 -6.21
C LYS A 180 -27.64 0.21 -6.86
N LYS A 181 -28.70 -0.17 -6.14
CA LYS A 181 -30.07 0.06 -6.59
C LYS A 181 -30.33 1.56 -6.60
N THR A 182 -30.60 2.13 -7.77
CA THR A 182 -31.27 3.43 -7.82
C THR A 182 -32.69 3.23 -7.33
N VAL A 183 -33.01 3.65 -6.12
CA VAL A 183 -34.41 3.74 -5.67
C VAL A 183 -35.17 4.57 -6.70
N ASP A 184 -36.30 4.06 -7.20
CA ASP A 184 -37.05 4.71 -8.28
C ASP A 184 -37.40 6.15 -7.90
N SER A 185 -36.69 7.09 -8.52
CA SER A 185 -36.96 8.50 -8.40
C SER A 185 -38.24 8.82 -9.18
N ILE A 186 -39.31 8.99 -8.42
CA ILE A 186 -40.45 9.86 -8.79
C ILE A 186 -39.86 11.18 -9.37
N PRO A 187 -40.42 11.74 -10.46
CA PRO A 187 -39.62 12.32 -11.55
C PRO A 187 -38.63 13.44 -11.23
N GLU A 188 -37.64 13.57 -12.12
CA GLU A 188 -36.54 14.56 -12.11
C GLU A 188 -36.91 15.93 -11.51
N LYS A 189 -36.09 16.38 -10.55
CA LYS A 189 -36.02 17.78 -10.17
C LYS A 189 -34.57 18.28 -10.15
N ASP A 190 -34.35 19.33 -10.93
CA ASP A 190 -33.05 19.88 -11.30
C ASP A 190 -32.19 20.31 -10.09
N VAL A 191 -30.87 20.08 -10.17
CA VAL A 191 -29.90 20.87 -9.38
C VAL A 191 -29.96 22.30 -9.92
N ASN A 192 -30.54 23.18 -9.12
CA ASN A 192 -31.12 24.42 -9.60
C ASN A 192 -30.14 25.60 -9.49
N ILE A 193 -29.48 25.96 -10.60
CA ILE A 193 -28.83 27.27 -10.74
C ILE A 193 -29.92 28.27 -11.16
N ARG A 194 -30.67 28.79 -10.18
CA ARG A 194 -31.65 29.86 -10.46
C ARG A 194 -30.92 31.09 -10.96
N SER A 195 -31.19 31.47 -12.21
CA SER A 195 -30.78 32.75 -12.77
C SER A 195 -31.99 33.46 -13.37
N THR A 196 -32.11 34.77 -13.12
CA THR A 196 -33.13 35.59 -13.77
C THR A 196 -32.59 36.05 -15.12
N LYS A 197 -33.30 35.69 -16.19
CA LYS A 197 -33.01 36.16 -17.55
C LYS A 197 -34.19 36.95 -18.11
N ARG A 198 -33.97 37.74 -19.15
CA ARG A 198 -35.02 38.49 -19.86
C ARG A 198 -35.16 37.98 -21.29
N VAL A 199 -36.39 37.97 -21.77
CA VAL A 199 -36.70 37.55 -23.15
C VAL A 199 -36.12 38.57 -24.14
N ASN A 200 -35.12 38.17 -24.91
CA ASN A 200 -34.51 38.97 -25.97
C ASN A 200 -34.96 38.45 -27.34
N VAL A 201 -36.00 39.09 -27.87
CA VAL A 201 -36.54 38.89 -29.23
C VAL A 201 -36.75 40.27 -29.87
N SER A 202 -37.00 40.33 -31.19
CA SER A 202 -37.39 41.58 -31.86
C SER A 202 -38.66 42.19 -31.24
N SER A 203 -38.79 43.52 -31.25
CA SER A 203 -39.86 44.22 -30.51
C SER A 203 -41.29 43.83 -30.88
N ASN A 204 -41.50 43.35 -32.13
CA ASN A 204 -42.78 42.89 -32.65
C ASN A 204 -42.93 41.34 -32.63
N SER A 205 -42.00 40.63 -31.97
CA SER A 205 -41.97 39.17 -31.90
C SER A 205 -42.28 38.66 -30.49
N SER A 206 -42.52 37.35 -30.37
CA SER A 206 -42.76 36.71 -29.07
C SER A 206 -42.11 35.32 -29.01
N LEU A 207 -41.62 34.97 -27.83
CA LEU A 207 -40.94 33.71 -27.54
C LEU A 207 -41.96 32.66 -27.12
N ASN A 208 -42.05 31.55 -27.87
CA ASN A 208 -42.97 30.45 -27.55
C ASN A 208 -42.46 29.66 -26.34
N VAL A 209 -43.29 29.54 -25.30
CA VAL A 209 -43.09 28.62 -24.17
C VAL A 209 -43.74 27.29 -24.53
N ARG A 210 -43.01 26.18 -24.42
CA ARG A 210 -43.44 24.84 -24.86
C ARG A 210 -43.47 23.83 -23.74
N ASN A 211 -44.23 22.76 -23.91
CA ASN A 211 -44.40 21.70 -22.92
C ASN A 211 -43.16 20.78 -22.78
N SER A 212 -42.22 20.83 -23.74
CA SER A 212 -40.98 20.04 -23.75
C SER A 212 -39.89 20.79 -24.54
N PRO A 213 -38.59 20.48 -24.33
CA PRO A 213 -37.46 21.16 -24.97
C PRO A 213 -37.25 20.72 -26.43
N THR A 214 -38.27 20.87 -27.28
CA THR A 214 -38.23 20.60 -28.73
C THR A 214 -39.10 21.58 -29.50
N THR A 215 -38.77 21.85 -30.77
CA THR A 215 -39.59 22.69 -31.66
C THR A 215 -40.94 22.06 -32.03
N ASN A 216 -41.05 20.74 -31.89
CA ASN A 216 -42.25 19.96 -32.24
C ASN A 216 -43.23 19.84 -31.06
N SER A 217 -42.83 20.22 -29.84
CA SER A 217 -43.70 20.24 -28.67
C SER A 217 -44.79 21.32 -28.76
N SER A 218 -45.96 21.06 -28.19
CA SER A 218 -47.06 22.02 -28.08
C SER A 218 -46.62 23.32 -27.40
N ILE A 219 -47.17 24.44 -27.87
CA ILE A 219 -46.94 25.77 -27.29
C ILE A 219 -47.99 25.98 -26.19
N ILE A 220 -47.54 26.35 -24.99
CA ILE A 220 -48.41 26.67 -23.84
C ILE A 220 -48.89 28.12 -23.96
N PHE A 221 -47.96 29.07 -24.15
CA PHE A 221 -48.22 30.50 -24.38
C PHE A 221 -46.98 31.18 -24.96
N LYS A 222 -47.01 32.52 -25.13
CA LYS A 222 -45.90 33.30 -25.68
C LYS A 222 -45.50 34.48 -24.80
N LEU A 223 -44.20 34.76 -24.71
CA LEU A 223 -43.63 35.86 -23.94
C LEU A 223 -43.21 37.02 -24.85
N LYS A 224 -43.44 38.26 -24.43
CA LYS A 224 -42.97 39.47 -25.13
C LYS A 224 -41.52 39.81 -24.73
N LYS A 225 -40.83 40.59 -25.58
CA LYS A 225 -39.50 41.14 -25.30
C LYS A 225 -39.45 41.82 -23.92
N GLY A 226 -38.37 41.61 -23.18
CA GLY A 226 -38.09 42.26 -21.90
C GLY A 226 -38.81 41.67 -20.68
N LYS A 227 -39.74 40.72 -20.84
CA LYS A 227 -40.32 39.98 -19.72
C LYS A 227 -39.24 39.14 -19.03
N GLU A 228 -39.21 39.18 -17.71
CA GLU A 228 -38.26 38.42 -16.90
C GLU A 228 -38.78 37.00 -16.62
N VAL A 229 -37.87 36.03 -16.60
CA VAL A 229 -38.15 34.61 -16.35
C VAL A 229 -37.10 34.04 -15.40
N GLU A 230 -37.51 33.19 -14.48
CA GLU A 230 -36.59 32.38 -13.69
C GLU A 230 -36.15 31.16 -14.51
N VAL A 231 -34.86 30.99 -14.75
CA VAL A 231 -34.29 29.80 -15.41
C VAL A 231 -33.86 28.78 -14.35
N TYR A 232 -34.30 27.53 -14.52
CA TYR A 232 -34.09 26.43 -13.57
C TYR A 232 -33.00 25.46 -14.03
N SER A 233 -32.90 25.26 -15.35
CA SER A 233 -31.86 24.47 -16.00
C SER A 233 -31.74 24.86 -17.47
N GLU A 234 -30.54 24.66 -18.05
CA GLU A 234 -30.27 24.88 -19.47
C GLU A 234 -29.57 23.65 -20.04
N SER A 235 -30.10 23.08 -21.13
CA SER A 235 -29.54 21.89 -21.76
C SER A 235 -29.89 21.87 -23.24
N LYS A 236 -28.90 21.52 -24.09
CA LYS A 236 -29.08 21.31 -25.54
C LYS A 236 -29.82 22.47 -26.26
N GLY A 237 -29.57 23.72 -25.85
CA GLY A 237 -30.18 24.92 -26.45
C GLY A 237 -31.59 25.28 -25.96
N TRP A 238 -32.07 24.61 -24.90
CA TRP A 238 -33.34 24.88 -24.23
C TRP A 238 -33.15 25.22 -22.76
N SER A 239 -33.90 26.22 -22.29
CA SER A 239 -33.96 26.64 -20.90
C SER A 239 -35.32 26.27 -20.32
N LYS A 240 -35.32 25.53 -19.22
CA LYS A 240 -36.51 25.27 -18.40
C LYS A 240 -36.76 26.51 -17.55
N ILE A 241 -37.94 27.11 -17.67
CA ILE A 241 -38.28 28.37 -17.03
C ILE A 241 -39.54 28.28 -16.17
N LYS A 242 -39.65 29.21 -15.21
CA LYS A 242 -40.90 29.55 -14.54
C LYS A 242 -41.18 31.04 -14.70
N VAL A 243 -42.42 31.38 -15.02
CA VAL A 243 -42.88 32.76 -15.18
C VAL A 243 -44.37 32.83 -14.86
N ASP A 244 -44.76 33.80 -14.04
CA ASP A 244 -46.15 34.03 -13.59
C ASP A 244 -46.83 32.74 -13.04
N GLY A 245 -46.04 31.90 -12.36
CA GLY A 245 -46.48 30.63 -11.78
C GLY A 245 -46.44 29.42 -12.72
N VAL A 246 -46.38 29.62 -14.03
CA VAL A 246 -46.40 28.55 -15.05
C VAL A 246 -44.98 28.11 -15.41
N GLU A 247 -44.77 26.80 -15.53
CA GLU A 247 -43.49 26.20 -15.93
C GLU A 247 -43.51 25.75 -17.40
N GLY A 248 -42.37 25.81 -18.07
CA GLY A 248 -42.24 25.36 -19.47
C GLY A 248 -40.84 25.56 -20.04
N TYR A 249 -40.65 25.23 -21.31
CA TYR A 249 -39.35 25.28 -22.00
C TYR A 249 -39.34 26.35 -23.08
N VAL A 250 -38.25 27.13 -23.14
CA VAL A 250 -37.97 28.12 -24.19
C VAL A 250 -36.59 27.88 -24.78
N SER A 251 -36.33 28.34 -26.00
CA SER A 251 -34.97 28.22 -26.57
C SER A 251 -34.04 29.25 -25.93
N SER A 252 -32.89 28.78 -25.41
CA SER A 252 -31.95 29.56 -24.60
C SER A 252 -31.37 30.77 -25.33
N GLN A 253 -31.28 30.70 -26.67
CA GLN A 253 -30.74 31.78 -27.51
C GLN A 253 -31.56 33.09 -27.44
N TYR A 254 -32.82 33.03 -26.97
CA TYR A 254 -33.71 34.18 -26.81
C TYR A 254 -33.81 34.65 -25.35
N LEU A 255 -32.89 34.24 -24.49
CA LEU A 255 -32.80 34.68 -23.10
C LEU A 255 -31.46 35.37 -22.82
N GLU A 256 -31.51 36.61 -22.37
CA GLU A 256 -30.34 37.42 -22.01
C GLU A 256 -30.22 37.58 -20.49
N GLY A 257 -29.00 37.51 -19.96
CA GLY A 257 -28.73 37.70 -18.53
C GLY A 257 -28.86 39.16 -18.10
N VAL A 258 -29.46 39.41 -16.93
CA VAL A 258 -29.61 40.77 -16.38
C VAL A 258 -28.28 41.26 -15.82
N LYS A 259 -27.66 42.23 -16.48
CA LYS A 259 -26.49 42.95 -15.95
C LYS A 259 -26.94 44.02 -14.94
N ILE A 260 -26.48 43.92 -13.70
CA ILE A 260 -26.51 45.03 -12.74
C ILE A 260 -25.30 45.92 -13.04
N ASN A 261 -25.54 47.20 -13.36
CA ASN A 261 -24.46 48.16 -13.58
C ASN A 261 -23.82 48.56 -12.23
N SER A 262 -22.58 48.13 -12.00
CA SER A 262 -21.65 48.75 -11.07
C SER A 262 -20.23 48.52 -11.60
N THR A 263 -19.39 49.53 -11.52
CA THR A 263 -18.26 49.74 -12.45
C THR A 263 -16.89 49.37 -11.87
N ILE A 264 -16.12 48.62 -12.69
CA ILE A 264 -14.64 48.40 -12.68
C ILE A 264 -14.05 47.56 -11.50
N PRO A 265 -12.77 47.09 -11.53
CA PRO A 265 -12.51 45.66 -11.78
C PRO A 265 -11.58 44.96 -10.76
N GLU A 266 -11.12 43.76 -11.13
CA GLU A 266 -9.99 42.97 -10.58
C GLU A 266 -10.11 42.26 -9.21
N VAL A 267 -9.71 40.99 -9.25
CA VAL A 267 -9.34 40.05 -8.17
C VAL A 267 -10.29 39.95 -6.96
N ASN A 268 -10.83 38.74 -6.76
CA ASN A 268 -11.65 38.35 -5.59
C ASN A 268 -10.89 38.52 -4.24
N LYS A 269 -10.84 39.74 -3.73
CA LYS A 269 -10.24 40.07 -2.43
C LYS A 269 -11.19 39.61 -1.32
N LYS A 270 -10.86 38.49 -0.69
CA LYS A 270 -11.61 37.91 0.44
C LYS A 270 -11.68 38.93 1.60
N ILE A 271 -12.85 39.53 1.81
CA ILE A 271 -13.08 40.45 2.94
C ILE A 271 -13.21 39.62 4.22
N ILE A 272 -12.33 39.87 5.18
CA ILE A 272 -12.31 39.20 6.49
C ILE A 272 -12.60 40.24 7.57
N LYS A 273 -13.52 39.90 8.48
CA LYS A 273 -13.78 40.64 9.73
C LYS A 273 -13.84 39.66 10.91
N TYR A 274 -13.67 40.17 12.12
CA TYR A 274 -13.73 39.40 13.36
C TYR A 274 -14.95 39.83 14.19
N VAL A 275 -15.55 38.88 14.92
CA VAL A 275 -16.66 39.17 15.84
C VAL A 275 -16.17 40.05 17.00
N ASN A 276 -16.72 41.26 17.12
CA ASN A 276 -16.45 42.20 18.20
C ASN A 276 -17.68 42.33 19.10
N THR A 277 -17.71 41.52 20.16
CA THR A 277 -18.69 41.60 21.25
C THR A 277 -17.94 41.63 22.57
N ASP A 278 -18.61 41.91 23.69
CA ASP A 278 -18.01 41.73 25.02
C ASP A 278 -17.53 40.28 25.21
N SER A 279 -16.55 40.09 26.10
CA SER A 279 -15.87 38.80 26.34
C SER A 279 -16.85 37.64 26.62
N ASN A 280 -17.91 37.93 27.39
CA ASN A 280 -18.93 36.96 27.77
C ASN A 280 -20.14 36.91 26.80
N SER A 281 -20.26 37.88 25.90
CA SER A 281 -21.36 38.00 24.92
C SER A 281 -21.16 37.10 23.69
N ARG A 282 -22.22 36.88 22.91
CA ARG A 282 -22.19 36.07 21.67
C ARG A 282 -23.00 36.73 20.55
N LEU A 283 -22.45 36.75 19.33
CA LEU A 283 -23.13 37.29 18.14
C LEU A 283 -24.07 36.25 17.52
N ASN A 284 -25.35 36.59 17.42
CA ASN A 284 -26.36 35.71 16.81
C ASN A 284 -26.24 35.68 15.27
N VAL A 285 -26.16 34.50 14.68
CA VAL A 285 -26.26 34.26 13.23
C VAL A 285 -27.69 33.89 12.89
N ARG A 286 -28.35 34.65 12.03
CA ARG A 286 -29.77 34.51 11.71
C ARG A 286 -30.01 34.00 10.29
N SER A 287 -31.20 33.45 10.06
CA SER A 287 -31.63 32.90 8.77
C SER A 287 -31.88 33.95 7.68
N SER A 288 -32.10 35.22 8.06
CA SER A 288 -32.27 36.37 7.16
C SER A 288 -31.80 37.66 7.87
N PRO A 289 -31.55 38.77 7.15
CA PRO A 289 -31.01 40.02 7.73
C PRO A 289 -32.10 40.82 8.47
N SER A 290 -32.58 40.28 9.58
CA SER A 290 -33.63 40.90 10.41
C SER A 290 -33.51 40.44 11.87
N ASN A 291 -33.81 41.34 12.82
CA ASN A 291 -33.82 41.01 14.26
C ASN A 291 -34.92 40.00 14.65
N ASN A 292 -35.95 39.83 13.81
CA ASN A 292 -37.03 38.88 14.02
C ASN A 292 -36.75 37.51 13.37
N ALA A 293 -35.65 37.37 12.63
CA ALA A 293 -35.29 36.13 11.95
C ALA A 293 -34.75 35.07 12.93
N SER A 294 -35.05 33.80 12.66
CA SER A 294 -34.63 32.67 13.50
C SER A 294 -33.11 32.65 13.70
N ILE A 295 -32.67 32.43 14.94
CA ILE A 295 -31.25 32.31 15.29
C ILE A 295 -30.82 30.88 14.99
N THR A 296 -29.81 30.74 14.12
CA THR A 296 -29.26 29.45 13.69
C THR A 296 -28.00 29.06 14.47
N HIS A 297 -27.16 30.04 14.80
CA HIS A 297 -25.89 29.85 15.52
C HIS A 297 -25.56 31.05 16.41
N LYS A 298 -24.59 30.90 17.32
CA LYS A 298 -24.03 31.98 18.15
C LYS A 298 -22.50 31.94 18.12
N LEU A 299 -21.85 33.06 17.83
CA LEU A 299 -20.41 33.19 17.66
C LEU A 299 -19.75 33.89 18.85
N LYS A 300 -18.52 33.52 19.21
CA LYS A 300 -17.73 34.17 20.28
C LYS A 300 -17.00 35.41 19.75
N ARG A 301 -16.60 36.35 20.63
CA ARG A 301 -15.64 37.41 20.28
C ARG A 301 -14.38 36.80 19.66
N GLY A 302 -13.80 37.46 18.67
CA GLY A 302 -12.57 37.05 17.99
C GLY A 302 -12.76 36.01 16.88
N VAL A 303 -13.97 35.46 16.69
CA VAL A 303 -14.24 34.54 15.57
C VAL A 303 -14.05 35.27 14.24
N GLU A 304 -13.17 34.74 13.41
CA GLU A 304 -12.95 35.20 12.04
C GLU A 304 -14.13 34.85 11.13
N LEU A 305 -14.54 35.79 10.28
CA LEU A 305 -15.65 35.66 9.35
C LEU A 305 -15.27 36.21 7.97
N GLN A 306 -15.43 35.37 6.95
CA GLN A 306 -15.43 35.80 5.57
C GLN A 306 -16.77 36.48 5.25
N ILE A 307 -16.72 37.76 4.90
CA ILE A 307 -17.89 38.56 4.55
C ILE A 307 -18.15 38.41 3.06
N ILE A 308 -19.33 37.90 2.70
CA ILE A 308 -19.75 37.69 1.31
C ILE A 308 -20.36 38.97 0.74
N SER A 309 -21.16 39.67 1.54
CA SER A 309 -21.74 40.96 1.21
C SER A 309 -22.16 41.67 2.50
N GLU A 310 -22.21 42.99 2.49
CA GLU A 310 -22.62 43.78 3.65
C GLU A 310 -23.55 44.91 3.21
N SER A 311 -24.74 45.00 3.82
CA SER A 311 -25.79 45.93 3.43
C SER A 311 -26.79 46.15 4.56
N ASN A 312 -27.26 47.38 4.74
CA ASN A 312 -28.34 47.73 5.69
C ASN A 312 -28.08 47.24 7.14
N GLY A 313 -26.83 47.31 7.58
CA GLY A 313 -26.42 46.88 8.93
C GLY A 313 -26.26 45.37 9.13
N TRP A 314 -26.37 44.56 8.06
CA TRP A 314 -26.17 43.12 8.10
C TRP A 314 -25.05 42.66 7.18
N ALA A 315 -24.16 41.82 7.72
CA ALA A 315 -23.17 41.09 6.95
C ALA A 315 -23.67 39.68 6.66
N LYS A 316 -23.67 39.31 5.38
CA LYS A 316 -23.92 37.97 4.88
C LYS A 316 -22.63 37.16 4.98
N ILE A 317 -22.71 36.03 5.66
CA ILE A 317 -21.59 35.11 5.88
C ILE A 317 -21.99 33.70 5.44
N GLN A 318 -21.00 32.84 5.22
CA GLN A 318 -21.21 31.41 5.00
C GLN A 318 -20.56 30.64 6.15
N LEU A 319 -21.37 29.86 6.86
CA LEU A 319 -20.97 29.05 8.00
C LEU A 319 -21.42 27.62 7.74
N SER A 320 -20.51 26.65 7.78
CA SER A 320 -20.82 25.23 7.58
C SER A 320 -21.60 24.92 6.28
N GLY A 321 -21.24 25.61 5.19
CA GLY A 321 -21.90 25.47 3.87
C GLY A 321 -23.29 26.11 3.75
N LYS A 322 -23.80 26.78 4.80
CA LYS A 322 -25.07 27.50 4.78
C LYS A 322 -24.85 29.01 4.87
N ILE A 323 -25.72 29.77 4.22
CA ILE A 323 -25.76 31.24 4.34
C ILE A 323 -26.39 31.62 5.69
N GLY A 324 -25.76 32.56 6.39
CA GLY A 324 -26.30 33.19 7.59
C GLY A 324 -26.04 34.70 7.57
N TYR A 325 -26.77 35.43 8.41
CA TYR A 325 -26.69 36.89 8.51
C TYR A 325 -26.36 37.29 9.94
N VAL A 326 -25.35 38.14 10.12
CA VAL A 326 -24.96 38.71 11.40
C VAL A 326 -25.06 40.23 11.35
N SER A 327 -25.30 40.88 12.48
CA SER A 327 -25.28 42.35 12.54
C SER A 327 -23.85 42.86 12.36
N SER A 328 -23.66 43.73 11.38
CA SER A 328 -22.38 44.38 11.04
C SER A 328 -21.77 45.16 12.18
N HIS A 329 -22.60 45.66 13.10
CA HIS A 329 -22.17 46.47 14.23
C HIS A 329 -21.19 45.73 15.15
N TYR A 330 -21.30 44.40 15.21
CA TYR A 330 -20.44 43.54 16.02
C TYR A 330 -19.31 42.90 15.20
N LEU A 331 -18.81 43.59 14.17
CA LEU A 331 -17.70 43.14 13.33
C LEU A 331 -16.59 44.20 13.25
N THR A 332 -15.33 43.77 13.38
CA THR A 332 -14.14 44.62 13.23
C THR A 332 -13.21 44.08 12.14
N SER A 333 -12.52 44.95 11.42
CA SER A 333 -11.47 44.55 10.45
C SER A 333 -10.09 44.35 11.10
N LYS A 334 -9.95 44.60 12.40
CA LYS A 334 -8.70 44.42 13.16
C LYS A 334 -8.85 43.26 14.15
N SER A 335 -7.91 42.33 14.16
CA SER A 335 -7.82 41.31 15.22
C SER A 335 -7.21 41.94 16.48
N ASP A 336 -7.90 41.89 17.62
CA ASP A 336 -7.34 42.32 18.90
C ASP A 336 -6.20 41.37 19.32
N LYS A 337 -4.97 41.79 19.04
CA LYS A 337 -3.74 41.29 19.68
C LYS A 337 -2.91 42.50 20.14
N THR A 338 -2.72 42.59 21.44
CA THR A 338 -1.89 43.55 22.19
C THR A 338 -1.37 42.77 23.41
N GLN A 339 -0.10 42.80 23.82
CA GLN A 339 1.14 43.53 23.42
C GLN A 339 2.30 42.50 23.23
N GLU A 340 3.56 42.77 22.85
CA GLU A 340 4.32 44.02 22.61
C GLU A 340 5.35 43.84 21.46
N VAL A 341 6.30 44.78 21.25
CA VAL A 341 7.18 44.96 20.07
C VAL A 341 8.59 45.45 20.51
N PRO A 342 9.74 44.99 19.95
CA PRO A 342 10.37 45.67 18.79
C PRO A 342 11.15 44.81 17.75
N GLN A 343 10.70 44.94 16.49
CA GLN A 343 11.43 45.23 15.23
C GLN A 343 12.94 44.86 15.06
N VAL A 344 13.31 44.26 13.91
CA VAL A 344 14.26 44.83 12.89
C VAL A 344 14.18 44.04 11.54
N HIS A 345 14.06 44.79 10.43
CA HIS A 345 14.34 44.52 8.99
C HIS A 345 13.85 43.26 8.23
N SER A 346 13.80 43.46 6.91
CA SER A 346 13.07 42.72 5.88
C SER A 346 13.93 42.51 4.64
N GLU A 347 13.79 41.37 3.94
CA GLU A 347 13.89 41.35 2.47
C GLU A 347 13.18 40.14 1.84
N SER A 348 13.02 40.17 0.51
CA SER A 348 11.98 39.46 -0.23
C SER A 348 12.42 38.21 -0.99
N GLY A 349 11.52 37.24 -1.18
CA GLY A 349 11.67 36.16 -2.17
C GLY A 349 10.34 35.44 -2.47
N LYS A 350 9.97 35.31 -3.75
CA LYS A 350 8.77 34.60 -4.22
C LYS A 350 9.05 33.10 -4.38
N VAL A 351 8.10 32.24 -4.02
CA VAL A 351 7.61 31.09 -4.83
C VAL A 351 6.13 30.85 -4.50
N GLU A 352 5.38 30.39 -5.49
CA GLU A 352 3.95 30.06 -5.45
C GLU A 352 3.76 28.59 -5.01
N ASP A 353 2.99 28.34 -3.94
CA ASP A 353 2.74 26.97 -3.46
C ASP A 353 1.35 26.80 -2.83
N GLN A 354 0.78 25.60 -2.94
CA GLN A 354 -0.54 25.28 -2.37
C GLN A 354 -0.45 25.19 -0.84
N ILE A 355 -1.28 25.95 -0.11
CA ILE A 355 -1.22 25.98 1.36
C ILE A 355 -1.88 24.73 1.96
N THR A 356 -1.13 23.62 1.94
CA THR A 356 -1.43 22.44 2.75
C THR A 356 -1.05 22.73 4.21
N THR A 357 -2.04 22.77 5.10
CA THR A 357 -1.77 23.06 6.52
C THR A 357 -1.46 21.76 7.24
N SER A 358 -0.23 21.59 7.72
CA SER A 358 0.09 20.45 8.59
C SER A 358 -0.52 20.60 9.98
N LYS A 359 -1.22 19.58 10.45
CA LYS A 359 -1.71 19.46 11.84
C LYS A 359 -1.25 18.15 12.46
N PHE A 360 -1.35 18.03 13.77
CA PHE A 360 -1.12 16.81 14.54
C PHE A 360 -2.43 16.29 15.09
N VAL A 361 -2.62 14.98 15.09
CA VAL A 361 -3.77 14.37 15.78
C VAL A 361 -3.68 14.64 17.29
N ASN A 362 -4.78 15.06 17.89
CA ASN A 362 -4.92 15.41 19.30
C ASN A 362 -6.16 14.72 19.88
N VAL A 363 -6.03 13.42 20.09
CA VAL A 363 -6.98 12.59 20.86
C VAL A 363 -6.43 12.36 22.27
N GLU A 364 -7.22 11.73 23.13
CA GLU A 364 -6.80 11.30 24.47
C GLU A 364 -5.60 10.34 24.40
N GLN A 365 -4.77 10.32 25.45
CA GLN A 365 -3.58 9.48 25.49
C GLN A 365 -3.97 7.99 25.45
N GLY A 366 -3.44 7.25 24.47
CA GLY A 366 -3.80 5.85 24.21
C GLY A 366 -5.02 5.64 23.29
N SER A 367 -5.66 6.72 22.82
CA SER A 367 -6.73 6.66 21.80
C SER A 367 -6.20 6.96 20.40
N SER A 368 -6.93 6.55 19.36
CA SER A 368 -6.60 6.82 17.95
C SER A 368 -7.79 7.38 17.12
N LEU A 369 -7.48 8.21 16.13
CA LEU A 369 -8.45 8.97 15.32
C LEU A 369 -8.88 8.20 14.06
N LYS A 370 -10.13 7.74 14.01
CA LYS A 370 -10.69 7.01 12.86
C LYS A 370 -10.82 7.91 11.62
N MET A 371 -9.97 7.69 10.61
CA MET A 371 -10.10 8.23 9.25
C MET A 371 -11.10 7.41 8.44
N ARG A 372 -11.91 8.06 7.62
CA ARG A 372 -13.07 7.45 6.95
C ARG A 372 -13.19 7.87 5.49
N VAL A 373 -13.88 7.04 4.71
CA VAL A 373 -14.14 7.29 3.28
C VAL A 373 -15.00 8.53 3.01
N ASN A 374 -15.77 8.99 4.00
CA ASN A 374 -16.64 10.17 3.92
C ASN A 374 -16.69 10.86 5.30
N PRO A 375 -17.04 12.16 5.36
CA PRO A 375 -17.13 12.92 6.61
C PRO A 375 -18.38 12.59 7.44
N SER A 376 -18.48 11.34 7.92
CA SER A 376 -19.55 10.83 8.77
C SER A 376 -19.05 9.79 9.76
N THR A 377 -19.57 9.80 10.99
CA THR A 377 -19.24 8.80 12.03
C THR A 377 -19.76 7.40 11.71
N SER A 378 -20.70 7.27 10.77
CA SER A 378 -21.20 6.01 10.24
C SER A 378 -20.51 5.52 8.96
N ALA A 379 -19.61 6.32 8.36
CA ALA A 379 -18.87 5.90 7.17
C ALA A 379 -17.78 4.87 7.50
N SER A 380 -17.48 3.96 6.57
CA SER A 380 -16.40 2.98 6.73
C SER A 380 -15.08 3.63 7.10
N VAL A 381 -14.38 3.03 8.08
CA VAL A 381 -13.05 3.44 8.51
C VAL A 381 -12.04 2.96 7.47
N ILE A 382 -11.16 3.85 7.02
CA ILE A 382 -10.00 3.54 6.18
C ILE A 382 -8.86 3.04 7.09
N VAL A 383 -8.56 3.82 8.14
CA VAL A 383 -7.45 3.58 9.08
C VAL A 383 -7.71 4.34 10.39
N LYS A 384 -7.09 3.92 11.50
CA LYS A 384 -6.99 4.73 12.72
C LYS A 384 -5.64 5.45 12.73
N ILE A 385 -5.64 6.77 12.91
CA ILE A 385 -4.43 7.61 12.92
C ILE A 385 -4.03 7.90 14.36
N ALA A 386 -2.74 7.76 14.64
CA ALA A 386 -2.17 7.86 15.97
C ALA A 386 -2.21 9.27 16.60
N ARG A 387 -2.34 9.38 17.93
CA ARG A 387 -2.13 10.64 18.66
C ARG A 387 -0.75 11.22 18.36
N GLY A 388 -0.72 12.49 17.96
CA GLY A 388 0.52 13.20 17.65
C GLY A 388 1.15 12.84 16.30
N VAL A 389 0.50 12.02 15.46
CA VAL A 389 0.89 11.88 14.05
C VAL A 389 0.52 13.15 13.28
N ARG A 390 1.46 13.57 12.41
CA ARG A 390 1.28 14.69 11.49
C ARG A 390 0.39 14.26 10.32
N VAL A 391 -0.67 15.02 10.08
CA VAL A 391 -1.56 14.89 8.92
C VAL A 391 -1.46 16.14 8.05
N GLU A 392 -1.53 15.95 6.74
CA GLU A 392 -1.63 17.04 5.78
C GLU A 392 -3.10 17.41 5.60
N VAL A 393 -3.51 18.60 6.09
CA VAL A 393 -4.91 19.04 5.97
C VAL A 393 -5.12 19.73 4.64
N LEU A 394 -5.92 19.08 3.79
CA LEU A 394 -6.30 19.54 2.45
C LEU A 394 -7.53 20.46 2.51
N SER A 395 -8.45 20.23 3.45
CA SER A 395 -9.60 21.12 3.73
C SER A 395 -10.24 20.79 5.08
N GLU A 396 -10.97 21.73 5.68
CA GLU A 396 -11.81 21.50 6.87
C GLU A 396 -13.22 22.07 6.67
N LEU A 397 -14.24 21.23 6.90
CA LEU A 397 -15.65 21.60 6.77
C LEU A 397 -16.51 20.76 7.72
N ASN A 398 -17.47 21.39 8.41
CA ASN A 398 -18.47 20.72 9.25
C ASN A 398 -17.88 19.82 10.36
N GLY A 399 -16.75 20.20 10.94
CA GLY A 399 -16.05 19.42 11.96
C GLY A 399 -15.32 18.19 11.41
N TRP A 400 -15.16 18.08 10.09
CA TRP A 400 -14.33 17.08 9.43
C TRP A 400 -13.21 17.73 8.61
N ALA A 401 -12.01 17.20 8.74
CA ALA A 401 -10.87 17.53 7.90
C ALA A 401 -10.74 16.48 6.81
N LYS A 402 -10.66 16.89 5.53
CA LYS A 402 -10.08 16.03 4.50
C LYS A 402 -8.57 16.10 4.68
N VAL A 403 -7.96 14.97 4.95
CA VAL A 403 -6.53 14.85 5.22
C VAL A 403 -5.90 13.85 4.26
N ASN A 404 -4.62 14.09 3.96
CA ASN A 404 -3.71 13.10 3.42
C ASN A 404 -2.78 12.64 4.55
N VAL A 405 -2.71 11.33 4.77
CA VAL A 405 -1.81 10.70 5.74
C VAL A 405 -1.49 9.29 5.25
N TYR A 406 -0.21 8.90 5.34
CA TYR A 406 0.28 7.60 4.84
C TYR A 406 -0.05 7.34 3.35
N ASN A 407 -0.10 8.40 2.52
CA ASN A 407 -0.54 8.38 1.11
C ASN A 407 -2.02 7.98 0.88
N PHE A 408 -2.84 7.94 1.93
CA PHE A 408 -4.29 7.80 1.82
C PHE A 408 -4.99 9.15 2.02
N GLU A 409 -5.87 9.53 1.10
CA GLU A 409 -6.83 10.60 1.33
C GLU A 409 -8.06 10.08 2.10
N GLY A 410 -8.49 10.81 3.12
CA GLY A 410 -9.70 10.48 3.87
C GLY A 410 -10.21 11.61 4.75
N TYR A 411 -11.27 11.33 5.49
CA TYR A 411 -11.93 12.30 6.37
C TYR A 411 -11.75 11.92 7.83
N VAL A 412 -11.25 12.86 8.64
CA VAL A 412 -11.10 12.73 10.09
C VAL A 412 -11.87 13.83 10.81
N LYS A 413 -12.17 13.66 12.09
CA LYS A 413 -12.81 14.72 12.89
C LYS A 413 -11.82 15.83 13.22
N SER A 414 -12.10 17.07 12.79
CA SER A 414 -11.21 18.24 12.94
C SER A 414 -10.97 18.64 14.41
N GLU A 415 -11.90 18.31 15.29
CA GLU A 415 -11.78 18.57 16.74
C GLU A 415 -10.59 17.85 17.37
N PHE A 416 -10.15 16.75 16.76
CA PHE A 416 -8.96 16.00 17.15
C PHE A 416 -7.74 16.36 16.31
N LEU A 417 -7.65 17.58 15.75
CA LEU A 417 -6.46 18.08 15.05
C LEU A 417 -5.95 19.39 15.69
N SER A 418 -4.66 19.45 16.00
CA SER A 418 -3.98 20.59 16.61
C SER A 418 -2.86 21.12 15.72
N LEU A 419 -2.55 22.42 15.79
CA LEU A 419 -1.36 23.00 15.13
C LEU A 419 -0.06 22.65 15.89
N THR A 420 -0.16 22.34 17.19
CA THR A 420 0.95 21.89 18.03
C THR A 420 0.86 20.39 18.27
N LYS A 421 2.00 19.68 18.22
CA LYS A 421 2.05 18.27 18.62
C LYS A 421 1.65 18.19 20.10
N PRO A 422 0.66 17.35 20.48
CA PRO A 422 0.20 17.30 21.85
C PRO A 422 1.31 16.77 22.76
N VAL A 423 1.63 17.55 23.79
CA VAL A 423 2.72 17.26 24.72
C VAL A 423 2.39 16.00 25.53
N SER A 424 3.38 15.13 25.71
CA SER A 424 3.32 14.07 26.72
C SER A 424 3.62 14.69 28.07
N ILE A 425 2.67 14.65 29.00
CA ILE A 425 2.88 15.15 30.36
C ILE A 425 3.90 14.22 31.02
N ARG A 426 5.11 14.75 31.28
CA ARG A 426 6.03 14.13 32.23
C ARG A 426 5.54 14.45 33.63
N GLU A 427 4.97 13.48 34.33
CA GLU A 427 4.79 13.63 35.78
C GLU A 427 6.14 13.46 36.48
N SER A 428 6.72 14.61 36.84
CA SER A 428 7.85 14.68 37.76
C SER A 428 7.36 14.48 39.19
N GLN A 429 7.25 13.24 39.64
CA GLN A 429 7.40 12.85 41.05
C GLN A 429 8.20 11.54 41.12
N ALA A 430 9.51 11.67 41.22
CA ALA A 430 10.36 10.54 41.58
C ALA A 430 10.24 10.28 43.09
N SER A 431 9.77 9.10 43.46
CA SER A 431 10.08 8.46 44.74
C SER A 431 10.00 6.94 44.54
N PRO A 432 10.96 6.18 45.08
CA PRO A 432 11.14 4.78 44.68
C PRO A 432 10.01 3.93 45.22
N LYS A 433 9.31 3.23 44.33
CA LYS A 433 8.55 2.04 44.69
C LYS A 433 9.31 0.81 44.21
N GLU A 434 9.45 -0.13 45.13
CA GLU A 434 10.29 -1.30 45.01
C GLU A 434 9.92 -2.14 43.79
N SER A 435 10.94 -2.79 43.23
CA SER A 435 10.81 -3.77 42.18
C SER A 435 10.11 -5.04 42.69
N ASN A 436 8.77 -5.01 42.77
CA ASN A 436 7.99 -6.23 42.79
C ASN A 436 8.07 -6.90 41.41
N HIS A 437 9.13 -7.70 41.21
CA HIS A 437 9.09 -8.82 40.28
C HIS A 437 7.96 -9.77 40.72
N GLY A 438 6.76 -9.59 40.16
CA GLY A 438 5.57 -10.30 40.61
C GLY A 438 4.51 -10.41 39.52
N ILE A 439 4.49 -11.58 38.87
CA ILE A 439 3.45 -12.07 37.95
C ILE A 439 3.43 -11.37 36.57
N LEU A 440 4.13 -11.97 35.61
CA LEU A 440 3.89 -11.76 34.17
C LEU A 440 2.49 -12.29 33.83
N ASN A 441 1.53 -11.40 33.52
CA ASN A 441 0.19 -11.81 33.06
C ASN A 441 0.19 -12.15 31.56
N GLY A 442 1.07 -13.10 31.19
CA GLY A 442 1.21 -13.61 29.83
C GLY A 442 0.40 -14.90 29.61
N THR A 443 -0.52 -14.90 28.65
CA THR A 443 -1.25 -16.11 28.23
C THR A 443 -0.67 -16.66 26.92
N ILE A 444 -0.16 -17.89 26.95
CA ILE A 444 0.36 -18.59 25.77
C ILE A 444 -0.60 -19.71 25.36
N VAL A 445 -1.25 -19.55 24.21
CA VAL A 445 -2.04 -20.59 23.53
C VAL A 445 -1.11 -21.39 22.62
N ARG A 446 -1.22 -22.72 22.64
CA ARG A 446 -0.38 -23.63 21.84
C ARG A 446 -1.27 -24.49 20.96
N ASN A 447 -1.16 -24.30 19.64
CA ASN A 447 -1.90 -25.01 18.61
C ASN A 447 -0.92 -25.92 17.86
N ILE A 448 -1.29 -27.20 17.67
CA ILE A 448 -0.50 -28.13 16.86
C ILE A 448 -1.05 -28.14 15.43
N ILE A 449 -0.15 -27.95 14.44
CA ILE A 449 -0.47 -27.96 13.01
C ILE A 449 0.13 -29.21 12.37
N ASN A 450 -0.72 -30.20 12.14
CA ASN A 450 -0.32 -31.48 11.55
C ASN A 450 -0.02 -31.36 10.05
N TYR A 451 1.12 -31.88 9.63
CA TYR A 451 1.49 -32.07 8.24
C TYR A 451 1.52 -33.56 7.89
N ASP A 452 0.79 -33.95 6.85
CA ASP A 452 0.85 -35.31 6.28
C ASP A 452 2.11 -35.47 5.40
N PHE A 453 3.27 -35.43 6.07
CA PHE A 453 4.58 -35.52 5.45
C PHE A 453 5.62 -35.80 6.53
N SER A 454 6.63 -36.64 6.25
CA SER A 454 7.66 -36.91 7.24
C SER A 454 8.72 -35.81 7.31
N LEU A 455 9.32 -35.65 8.50
CA LEU A 455 10.43 -34.71 8.70
C LEU A 455 11.59 -34.99 7.73
N GLU A 456 11.91 -36.26 7.50
CA GLU A 456 12.98 -36.68 6.59
C GLU A 456 12.70 -36.33 5.13
N GLN A 457 11.46 -36.55 4.66
CA GLN A 457 11.06 -36.14 3.31
C GLN A 457 11.18 -34.62 3.16
N LEU A 458 10.78 -33.85 4.16
CA LEU A 458 10.89 -32.38 4.12
C LEU A 458 12.36 -31.93 4.14
N THR A 459 13.21 -32.49 5.01
CA THR A 459 14.67 -32.25 5.01
C THR A 459 15.26 -32.48 3.62
N ASN A 460 14.89 -33.58 2.95
CA ASN A 460 15.35 -33.90 1.60
C ASN A 460 14.86 -32.90 0.52
N LEU A 461 13.74 -32.19 0.74
CA LEU A 461 13.34 -31.06 -0.12
C LEU A 461 14.12 -29.79 0.21
N GLN A 462 14.41 -29.54 1.49
CA GLN A 462 15.21 -28.39 1.94
C GLN A 462 16.65 -28.44 1.42
N MET A 463 17.28 -29.61 1.39
CA MET A 463 18.63 -29.78 0.87
C MET A 463 18.79 -29.40 -0.62
N LYS A 464 17.70 -29.42 -1.41
CA LYS A 464 17.74 -29.12 -2.86
C LYS A 464 17.90 -27.63 -3.19
N VAL A 465 17.74 -26.73 -2.20
CA VAL A 465 17.86 -25.28 -2.41
C VAL A 465 19.16 -24.68 -1.85
N ASN A 466 20.19 -25.50 -1.64
CA ASN A 466 21.50 -25.11 -1.12
C ASN A 466 21.42 -24.28 0.18
N PRO A 467 20.79 -24.82 1.24
CA PRO A 467 20.66 -24.13 2.52
C PRO A 467 22.04 -23.75 3.07
N LYS A 468 22.10 -22.61 3.76
CA LYS A 468 23.34 -22.00 4.25
C LYS A 468 23.41 -22.00 5.77
N THR A 469 24.61 -21.86 6.31
CA THR A 469 24.85 -21.74 7.75
C THR A 469 26.11 -20.93 8.04
N ASP A 470 26.13 -20.26 9.20
CA ASP A 470 27.31 -19.64 9.79
C ASP A 470 28.06 -20.59 10.74
N LYS A 471 27.52 -21.80 10.97
CA LYS A 471 28.26 -22.90 11.61
C LYS A 471 29.54 -23.18 10.83
N LYS A 472 30.68 -23.12 11.53
CA LYS A 472 31.98 -23.51 10.97
C LYS A 472 32.05 -25.03 10.89
N TYR A 473 32.31 -25.55 9.70
CA TYR A 473 32.61 -26.96 9.49
C TYR A 473 34.13 -27.15 9.37
N PRO A 474 34.68 -28.28 9.86
CA PRO A 474 36.04 -28.69 9.53
C PRO A 474 36.25 -28.69 8.02
N ALA A 475 37.36 -28.12 7.59
CA ALA A 475 37.67 -27.86 6.20
C ALA A 475 39.08 -28.35 5.90
N PHE A 476 39.21 -29.32 5.01
CA PHE A 476 40.48 -30.00 4.75
C PHE A 476 40.96 -29.74 3.33
N ILE A 477 42.25 -29.50 3.20
CA ILE A 477 42.96 -29.41 1.92
C ILE A 477 44.15 -30.36 1.94
N ARG A 478 44.45 -30.99 0.80
CA ARG A 478 45.56 -31.95 0.72
C ARG A 478 46.91 -31.23 0.71
N GLU A 479 47.94 -31.87 1.24
CA GLU A 479 49.26 -31.27 1.44
C GLU A 479 49.89 -30.65 0.19
N ASP A 480 49.71 -31.30 -0.97
CA ASP A 480 50.25 -30.87 -2.25
C ASP A 480 49.60 -29.58 -2.80
N ALA A 481 48.52 -29.11 -2.17
CA ALA A 481 47.93 -27.82 -2.44
C ALA A 481 48.68 -26.64 -1.81
N LEU A 482 49.51 -26.86 -0.77
CA LEU A 482 50.12 -25.80 0.02
C LEU A 482 51.66 -25.84 -0.06
N VAL A 483 52.26 -24.67 -0.29
CA VAL A 483 53.64 -24.41 0.10
C VAL A 483 53.62 -23.88 1.52
N LEU A 484 54.15 -24.67 2.45
CA LEU A 484 54.18 -24.36 3.87
C LEU A 484 55.24 -23.29 4.17
N ASN A 485 54.94 -22.42 5.13
CA ASN A 485 55.94 -21.51 5.67
C ASN A 485 56.71 -22.25 6.77
N ASN A 486 58.00 -22.55 6.56
CA ASN A 486 58.82 -23.29 7.53
C ASN A 486 58.95 -22.53 8.86
N ASP A 487 58.38 -23.07 9.94
CA ASP A 487 59.10 -23.87 10.94
C ASP A 487 58.07 -24.54 11.88
N GLU A 488 58.48 -25.60 12.59
CA GLU A 488 57.72 -26.47 13.52
C GLU A 488 56.20 -26.19 13.69
N LEU A 489 55.36 -27.05 13.08
CA LEU A 489 53.90 -26.90 12.91
C LEU A 489 53.52 -25.62 12.14
N PRO A 490 53.46 -25.68 10.79
CA PRO A 490 53.23 -24.51 9.96
C PRO A 490 51.83 -23.94 10.25
N SER A 491 51.77 -22.83 10.98
CA SER A 491 50.50 -22.16 11.30
C SER A 491 49.82 -21.60 10.04
N PHE A 492 50.55 -21.47 8.93
CA PHE A 492 50.06 -20.98 7.64
C PHE A 492 50.72 -21.70 6.47
N GLY A 493 49.94 -21.93 5.41
CA GLY A 493 50.43 -22.40 4.10
C GLY A 493 49.87 -21.54 2.96
N THR A 494 50.66 -21.36 1.90
CA THR A 494 50.29 -20.60 0.71
C THR A 494 49.84 -21.55 -0.40
N VAL A 495 48.63 -21.34 -0.94
CA VAL A 495 48.07 -22.20 -1.99
C VAL A 495 48.89 -22.12 -3.28
N ASN A 496 49.32 -23.27 -3.77
CA ASN A 496 50.13 -23.44 -4.97
C ASN A 496 49.30 -24.02 -6.13
N GLY A 497 48.87 -23.15 -7.04
CA GLY A 497 48.03 -23.50 -8.18
C GLY A 497 46.56 -23.11 -8.01
N ASN A 498 45.78 -23.24 -9.09
CA ASN A 498 44.35 -22.97 -9.11
C ASN A 498 43.55 -24.28 -9.18
N SER A 499 42.31 -24.26 -8.70
CA SER A 499 41.34 -25.40 -8.71
C SER A 499 41.49 -26.44 -7.59
N TRP A 500 42.24 -26.12 -6.52
CA TRP A 500 42.27 -26.98 -5.34
C TRP A 500 40.93 -27.01 -4.62
N ASN A 501 40.42 -28.23 -4.41
CA ASN A 501 39.16 -28.48 -3.71
C ASN A 501 39.40 -28.58 -2.20
N VAL A 502 38.69 -27.76 -1.44
CA VAL A 502 38.56 -27.91 0.02
C VAL A 502 37.41 -28.86 0.31
N ARG A 503 37.58 -29.75 1.30
CA ARG A 503 36.65 -30.86 1.58
C ARG A 503 36.19 -30.90 3.03
N SER A 504 35.06 -31.55 3.28
CA SER A 504 34.49 -31.74 4.63
C SER A 504 35.20 -32.80 5.48
N GLY A 505 36.35 -33.32 5.05
CA GLY A 505 37.12 -34.38 5.71
C GLY A 505 38.40 -34.71 4.95
N ALA A 506 39.34 -35.38 5.63
CA ALA A 506 40.64 -35.78 5.09
C ALA A 506 40.52 -36.96 4.10
N GLY A 507 40.35 -36.65 2.82
CA GLY A 507 40.36 -37.62 1.74
C GLY A 507 39.57 -37.17 0.51
N THR A 508 39.95 -37.67 -0.66
CA THR A 508 39.30 -37.39 -1.95
C THR A 508 37.85 -37.88 -2.06
N SER A 509 37.40 -38.77 -1.17
CA SER A 509 36.02 -39.26 -1.05
C SER A 509 35.06 -38.26 -0.37
N TYR A 510 35.56 -37.31 0.42
CA TYR A 510 34.72 -36.34 1.14
C TYR A 510 34.16 -35.24 0.22
N LYS A 511 32.98 -34.70 0.58
CA LYS A 511 32.28 -33.64 -0.18
C LYS A 511 33.21 -32.44 -0.39
N VAL A 512 33.30 -31.95 -1.62
CA VAL A 512 33.91 -30.64 -1.92
C VAL A 512 33.00 -29.54 -1.36
N ILE A 513 33.53 -28.75 -0.43
CA ILE A 513 32.82 -27.64 0.24
C ILE A 513 33.24 -26.26 -0.27
N GLY A 514 34.34 -26.18 -1.02
CA GLY A 514 34.82 -24.94 -1.63
C GLY A 514 36.05 -25.15 -2.50
N GLN A 515 36.54 -24.07 -3.09
CA GLN A 515 37.82 -24.02 -3.80
C GLN A 515 38.62 -22.80 -3.36
N VAL A 516 39.95 -22.93 -3.37
CA VAL A 516 40.88 -21.85 -3.01
C VAL A 516 41.64 -21.33 -4.23
N LYS A 517 42.07 -20.07 -4.16
CA LYS A 517 42.78 -19.37 -5.26
C LYS A 517 44.29 -19.55 -5.12
N ASN A 518 45.02 -19.54 -6.24
CA ASN A 518 46.49 -19.52 -6.20
C ASN A 518 47.00 -18.32 -5.38
N ASN A 519 48.12 -18.52 -4.66
CA ASN A 519 48.75 -17.56 -3.74
C ASN A 519 47.87 -17.12 -2.55
N GLN A 520 46.73 -17.77 -2.30
CA GLN A 520 45.94 -17.53 -1.10
C GLN A 520 46.68 -18.08 0.13
N SER A 521 46.95 -17.25 1.13
CA SER A 521 47.43 -17.72 2.44
C SER A 521 46.26 -18.30 3.24
N LEU A 522 46.47 -19.47 3.83
CA LEU A 522 45.51 -20.21 4.64
C LEU A 522 46.14 -20.53 5.99
N GLN A 523 45.41 -20.25 7.07
CA GLN A 523 45.81 -20.70 8.40
C GLN A 523 45.53 -22.20 8.52
N ILE A 524 46.52 -22.97 8.96
CA ILE A 524 46.40 -24.39 9.25
C ILE A 524 46.07 -24.53 10.74
N LEU A 525 45.13 -25.41 11.06
CA LEU A 525 44.62 -25.67 12.41
C LEU A 525 45.08 -27.02 12.95
N SER A 526 45.14 -28.03 12.08
CA SER A 526 45.60 -29.38 12.38
C SER A 526 46.05 -30.10 11.11
N GLU A 527 46.73 -31.23 11.25
CA GLU A 527 47.07 -32.14 10.15
C GLU A 527 46.62 -33.57 10.48
N MET A 528 46.22 -34.34 9.47
CA MET A 528 45.92 -35.77 9.62
C MET A 528 46.13 -36.53 8.30
N THR A 529 46.49 -37.81 8.40
CA THR A 529 46.56 -38.69 7.22
C THR A 529 45.15 -39.07 6.76
N GLY A 530 44.85 -38.84 5.48
CA GLY A 530 43.58 -39.21 4.86
C GLY A 530 43.50 -40.69 4.47
N GLN A 531 42.29 -41.15 4.15
CA GLN A 531 42.07 -42.53 3.66
C GLN A 531 42.79 -42.84 2.33
N ASP A 532 43.22 -41.81 1.60
CA ASP A 532 44.02 -41.90 0.38
C ASP A 532 45.54 -41.86 0.62
N GLY A 533 45.98 -41.90 1.88
CA GLY A 533 47.40 -42.00 2.27
C GLY A 533 48.19 -40.69 2.25
N TYR A 534 47.58 -39.60 1.78
CA TYR A 534 48.14 -38.24 1.82
C TYR A 534 47.92 -37.56 3.16
N THR A 535 48.76 -36.59 3.50
CA THR A 535 48.47 -35.63 4.59
C THR A 535 47.41 -34.63 4.12
N TRP A 536 46.47 -34.34 5.01
CA TRP A 536 45.44 -33.32 4.83
C TRP A 536 45.53 -32.32 5.98
N TYR A 537 45.60 -31.04 5.63
CA TYR A 537 45.58 -29.93 6.56
C TYR A 537 44.15 -29.47 6.80
N GLU A 538 43.72 -29.46 8.06
CA GLU A 538 42.54 -28.69 8.46
C GLU A 538 42.91 -27.20 8.39
N ILE A 539 42.10 -26.42 7.68
CA ILE A 539 42.35 -25.00 7.41
C ILE A 539 41.22 -24.13 7.95
N GLN A 540 41.58 -22.94 8.43
CA GLN A 540 40.59 -21.93 8.77
C GLN A 540 40.06 -21.27 7.48
N ILE A 541 38.88 -21.68 7.04
CA ILE A 541 38.09 -20.86 6.12
C ILE A 541 37.61 -19.61 6.89
N GLY A 542 37.73 -18.43 6.27
CA GLY A 542 37.27 -17.16 6.84
C GLY A 542 35.76 -17.13 7.13
N ASN A 543 35.30 -16.09 7.82
CA ASN A 543 33.88 -15.92 8.20
C ASN A 543 32.98 -15.82 6.96
N THR A 544 32.53 -16.97 6.46
CA THR A 544 31.80 -17.13 5.20
C THR A 544 30.65 -18.11 5.40
N TRP A 545 29.57 -17.90 4.65
CA TRP A 545 28.37 -18.74 4.68
C TRP A 545 28.65 -20.11 4.04
N ASN A 546 28.63 -21.16 4.86
CA ASN A 546 28.86 -22.54 4.43
C ASN A 546 27.57 -23.17 3.86
N ASP A 547 27.72 -24.17 3.00
CA ASP A 547 26.63 -25.11 2.68
C ASP A 547 26.27 -25.91 3.94
N ALA A 548 25.02 -25.87 4.36
CA ALA A 548 24.55 -26.63 5.51
C ALA A 548 24.63 -28.15 5.28
N HIS A 549 25.04 -28.89 6.31
CA HIS A 549 24.94 -30.34 6.35
C HIS A 549 23.49 -30.78 6.61
N ILE A 550 23.11 -31.95 6.09
CA ILE A 550 21.73 -32.46 6.16
C ILE A 550 21.23 -32.63 7.61
N GLU A 551 22.11 -33.06 8.53
CA GLU A 551 21.75 -33.19 9.95
C GLU A 551 21.47 -31.84 10.61
N ASP A 552 22.19 -30.77 10.23
CA ASP A 552 21.92 -29.43 10.75
C ASP A 552 20.63 -28.85 10.17
N VAL A 553 20.34 -29.10 8.88
CA VAL A 553 19.02 -28.78 8.28
C VAL A 553 17.90 -29.52 9.00
N LYS A 554 18.06 -30.83 9.25
CA LYS A 554 17.11 -31.65 10.01
C LYS A 554 16.92 -31.13 11.43
N TYR A 555 18.01 -30.73 12.09
CA TYR A 555 17.98 -30.16 13.44
C TYR A 555 17.14 -28.88 13.53
N PHE A 556 17.39 -27.88 12.66
CA PHE A 556 16.64 -26.62 12.68
C PHE A 556 15.24 -26.72 12.04
N LEU A 557 14.98 -27.75 11.25
CA LEU A 557 13.65 -28.06 10.74
C LEU A 557 12.78 -28.77 11.78
N ASN A 558 13.36 -29.55 12.71
CA ASN A 558 12.59 -30.34 13.68
C ASN A 558 11.91 -29.45 14.75
N PRO A 559 10.58 -29.36 14.81
CA PRO A 559 9.88 -28.52 15.78
C PRO A 559 10.10 -28.97 17.23
N ASP A 560 10.33 -30.26 17.47
CA ASP A 560 10.45 -30.85 18.80
C ASP A 560 11.71 -30.38 19.56
N HIS A 561 12.74 -29.94 18.84
CA HIS A 561 13.93 -29.34 19.47
C HIS A 561 13.66 -27.95 20.09
N PHE A 562 12.57 -27.30 19.70
CA PHE A 562 12.30 -25.89 20.02
C PHE A 562 10.96 -25.67 20.72
N SER A 563 9.98 -26.55 20.50
CA SER A 563 8.59 -26.38 20.93
C SER A 563 8.43 -26.21 22.46
N SER A 564 9.25 -26.90 23.24
CA SER A 564 9.25 -26.84 24.71
C SER A 564 10.05 -25.66 25.28
N HIS A 565 10.97 -25.08 24.50
CA HIS A 565 11.91 -24.08 25.00
C HIS A 565 11.28 -22.66 25.01
N PRO A 566 11.39 -21.88 26.11
CA PRO A 566 10.63 -20.63 26.28
C PRO A 566 10.95 -19.54 25.25
N ILE A 567 12.19 -19.47 24.76
CA ILE A 567 12.63 -18.50 23.74
C ILE A 567 12.48 -19.08 22.32
N GLU A 568 13.17 -20.19 22.01
CA GLU A 568 13.09 -20.84 20.69
C GLU A 568 11.69 -21.20 20.21
N SER A 569 10.72 -21.49 21.10
CA SER A 569 9.32 -21.74 20.67
C SER A 569 8.63 -20.51 20.07
N LEU A 570 9.16 -19.29 20.25
CA LEU A 570 8.63 -18.09 19.59
C LEU A 570 8.83 -18.09 18.07
N GLN A 571 9.59 -19.01 17.49
CA GLN A 571 9.62 -19.17 16.03
C GLN A 571 8.27 -19.65 15.48
N PHE A 572 7.45 -20.25 16.35
CA PHE A 572 6.08 -20.68 16.09
C PHE A 572 5.05 -19.57 16.40
N LEU A 573 5.48 -18.38 16.83
CA LEU A 573 4.60 -17.24 17.09
C LEU A 573 3.73 -16.95 15.86
N LYS A 574 2.41 -16.94 16.07
CA LYS A 574 1.41 -16.56 15.08
C LYS A 574 1.55 -15.07 14.77
N LEU A 575 2.16 -14.77 13.64
CA LEU A 575 2.42 -13.42 13.16
C LEU A 575 1.18 -12.77 12.57
N SER A 576 0.14 -13.54 12.23
CA SER A 576 -1.16 -13.06 11.74
C SER A 576 -2.14 -12.61 12.84
N GLU A 577 -1.71 -12.56 14.09
CA GLU A 577 -2.51 -12.10 15.24
C GLU A 577 -1.95 -10.81 15.85
N THR A 578 -2.82 -9.80 15.99
CA THR A 578 -2.53 -8.55 16.72
C THR A 578 -2.61 -8.77 18.22
N THR A 579 -1.69 -8.13 18.93
CA THR A 579 -1.50 -8.17 20.39
C THR A 579 -2.19 -7.03 21.13
N HIS A 580 -2.64 -5.99 20.42
CA HIS A 580 -3.35 -4.83 20.98
C HIS A 580 -2.57 -4.11 22.10
N LEU A 581 -1.27 -3.87 21.85
CA LEU A 581 -0.34 -3.30 22.82
C LEU A 581 -0.78 -1.95 23.42
N ASN A 582 -0.37 -1.70 24.66
CA ASN A 582 -0.50 -0.39 25.27
C ASN A 582 0.55 0.58 24.69
N ILE A 583 0.07 1.65 24.06
CA ILE A 583 0.89 2.66 23.37
C ILE A 583 1.92 3.32 24.30
N ASN A 584 1.55 3.62 25.55
CA ASN A 584 2.43 4.28 26.50
C ASN A 584 3.53 3.32 26.94
N GLU A 585 3.14 2.12 27.35
CA GLU A 585 4.06 1.07 27.80
C GLU A 585 5.13 0.73 26.74
N VAL A 586 4.72 0.53 25.50
CA VAL A 586 5.66 0.26 24.39
C VAL A 586 6.57 1.45 24.14
N ASN A 587 6.05 2.69 24.19
CA ASN A 587 6.88 3.88 24.01
C ASN A 587 7.88 4.07 25.16
N ASP A 588 7.48 3.83 26.41
CA ASP A 588 8.29 4.10 27.60
C ASP A 588 9.34 3.00 27.86
N ARG A 589 8.99 1.73 27.58
CA ARG A 589 9.81 0.55 27.90
C ARG A 589 10.54 -0.08 26.72
N ILE A 590 9.95 -0.05 25.52
CA ILE A 590 10.49 -0.72 24.33
C ILE A 590 11.19 0.27 23.37
N LEU A 591 10.46 1.31 22.96
CA LEU A 591 10.90 2.28 21.93
C LEU A 591 11.65 3.49 22.50
N ASN A 592 11.69 3.67 23.82
CA ASN A 592 12.46 4.73 24.46
C ASN A 592 13.95 4.62 24.09
N GLY A 593 14.55 5.73 23.67
CA GLY A 593 15.94 5.78 23.19
C GLY A 593 16.21 5.05 21.85
N ARG A 594 15.21 4.52 21.14
CA ARG A 594 15.39 3.80 19.86
C ARG A 594 15.41 4.72 18.64
N GLY A 595 16.22 5.77 18.70
CA GLY A 595 16.43 6.70 17.59
C GLY A 595 15.12 7.23 16.99
N ILE A 596 14.97 7.12 15.67
CA ILE A 596 13.76 7.58 14.95
C ILE A 596 12.49 6.75 15.23
N LEU A 597 12.64 5.57 15.85
CA LEU A 597 11.51 4.72 16.28
C LEU A 597 10.95 5.13 17.64
N ALA A 598 11.63 6.01 18.39
CA ALA A 598 11.12 6.50 19.67
C ALA A 598 9.81 7.27 19.50
N GLY A 599 8.78 6.89 20.28
CA GLY A 599 7.44 7.46 20.18
C GLY A 599 6.55 6.86 19.07
N GLN A 600 7.03 5.88 18.30
CA GLN A 600 6.31 5.31 17.15
C GLN A 600 5.41 4.11 17.48
N ALA A 601 5.20 3.76 18.76
CA ALA A 601 4.41 2.57 19.15
C ALA A 601 3.03 2.52 18.47
N GLU A 602 2.35 3.67 18.43
CA GLU A 602 1.01 3.77 17.87
C GLU A 602 0.99 3.61 16.34
N THR A 603 2.07 3.97 15.65
CA THR A 603 2.24 3.69 14.22
C THR A 603 2.45 2.19 13.96
N PHE A 604 3.25 1.52 14.79
CA PHE A 604 3.41 0.05 14.72
C PHE A 604 2.10 -0.68 15.00
N ILE A 605 1.31 -0.21 15.98
CA ILE A 605 -0.01 -0.77 16.28
C ILE A 605 -0.99 -0.53 15.13
N ALA A 606 -1.03 0.68 14.55
CA ALA A 606 -1.86 0.97 13.38
C ALA A 606 -1.47 0.12 12.15
N ALA A 607 -0.18 -0.14 11.95
CA ALA A 607 0.32 -1.01 10.89
C ALA A 607 -0.08 -2.48 11.13
N GLY A 608 0.03 -2.97 12.37
CA GLY A 608 -0.42 -4.30 12.77
C GLY A 608 -1.93 -4.49 12.60
N GLU A 609 -2.74 -3.53 13.04
CA GLU A 609 -4.21 -3.54 12.83
C GLU A 609 -4.61 -3.48 11.35
N MET A 610 -3.85 -2.75 10.51
CA MET A 610 -4.18 -2.58 9.09
C MET A 610 -3.90 -3.86 8.28
N TYR A 611 -2.81 -4.55 8.58
CA TYR A 611 -2.31 -5.68 7.79
C TYR A 611 -2.41 -7.03 8.50
N GLY A 612 -3.03 -7.08 9.67
CA GLY A 612 -3.16 -8.29 10.47
C GLY A 612 -1.79 -8.85 10.87
N ILE A 613 -0.88 -8.01 11.35
CA ILE A 613 0.48 -8.40 11.74
C ILE A 613 0.72 -8.16 13.22
N ASN A 614 1.39 -9.12 13.87
CA ASN A 614 1.91 -9.01 15.22
C ASN A 614 2.86 -7.80 15.39
N GLU A 615 2.45 -6.86 16.23
CA GLU A 615 3.10 -5.57 16.45
C GLU A 615 4.49 -5.74 17.08
N ILE A 616 4.66 -6.70 17.99
CA ILE A 616 5.96 -6.99 18.61
C ILE A 616 6.95 -7.54 17.59
N TYR A 617 6.49 -8.39 16.66
CA TYR A 617 7.32 -8.82 15.54
C TYR A 617 7.69 -7.65 14.63
N LEU A 618 6.75 -6.77 14.24
CA LEU A 618 7.06 -5.57 13.45
C LEU A 618 8.08 -4.65 14.14
N ILE A 619 7.92 -4.40 15.44
CA ILE A 619 8.85 -3.59 16.23
C ILE A 619 10.22 -4.29 16.31
N SER A 620 10.26 -5.59 16.57
CA SER A 620 11.49 -6.38 16.61
C SER A 620 12.25 -6.32 15.28
N HIS A 621 11.55 -6.48 14.17
CA HIS A 621 12.15 -6.44 12.83
C HIS A 621 12.66 -5.04 12.49
N ALA A 622 11.86 -4.00 12.73
CA ALA A 622 12.31 -2.63 12.55
C ALA A 622 13.52 -2.27 13.43
N LEU A 623 13.56 -2.71 14.70
CA LEU A 623 14.70 -2.49 15.58
C LEU A 623 15.98 -3.17 15.08
N LEU A 624 15.87 -4.36 14.49
CA LEU A 624 17.00 -5.07 13.90
C LEU A 624 17.53 -4.34 12.65
N GLU A 625 16.69 -4.19 11.63
CA GLU A 625 17.06 -3.66 10.31
C GLU A 625 17.48 -2.17 10.35
N SER A 626 16.98 -1.40 11.32
CA SER A 626 17.34 0.01 11.50
C SER A 626 18.48 0.26 12.50
N GLY A 627 19.10 -0.77 13.08
CA GLY A 627 20.12 -0.60 14.12
C GLY A 627 19.58 0.18 15.33
N ASN A 628 18.46 -0.27 15.89
CA ASN A 628 17.69 0.41 16.93
C ASN A 628 17.24 1.84 16.54
N GLY A 629 16.88 2.08 15.28
CA GLY A 629 16.41 3.37 14.78
C GLY A 629 17.51 4.39 14.47
N HIS A 630 18.77 3.96 14.37
CA HIS A 630 19.94 4.83 14.16
C HIS A 630 20.59 4.70 12.77
N SER A 631 20.19 3.72 11.94
CA SER A 631 20.75 3.57 10.60
C SER A 631 20.46 4.80 9.72
N GLN A 632 21.35 5.10 8.78
CA GLN A 632 21.19 6.22 7.85
C GLN A 632 19.93 6.06 6.99
N LEU A 633 19.61 4.82 6.58
CA LEU A 633 18.43 4.50 5.79
C LEU A 633 17.12 4.72 6.58
N ALA A 634 17.12 4.42 7.88
CA ALA A 634 15.99 4.69 8.77
C ALA A 634 15.84 6.18 9.11
N ASN A 635 16.95 6.89 9.34
CA ASN A 635 16.94 8.34 9.62
C ASN A 635 16.70 9.21 8.38
N GLY A 636 16.84 8.59 7.21
CA GLY A 636 16.28 9.01 5.92
C GLY A 636 17.30 9.64 4.98
N VAL A 637 17.14 9.33 3.70
CA VAL A 637 18.04 9.68 2.59
C VAL A 637 17.31 10.63 1.63
N SER A 638 18.03 11.55 0.98
CA SER A 638 17.44 12.43 -0.03
C SER A 638 17.54 11.81 -1.42
N ILE A 639 16.40 11.54 -2.06
CA ILE A 639 16.30 11.07 -3.45
C ILE A 639 15.49 12.12 -4.24
N ASN A 640 16.03 12.61 -5.35
CA ASN A 640 15.40 13.64 -6.20
C ASN A 640 14.87 14.86 -5.40
N GLY A 641 15.66 15.36 -4.44
CA GLY A 641 15.31 16.49 -3.59
C GLY A 641 14.29 16.20 -2.48
N ARG A 642 13.75 14.97 -2.37
CA ARG A 642 12.78 14.58 -1.34
C ARG A 642 13.40 13.56 -0.38
N LYS A 643 13.22 13.79 0.93
CA LYS A 643 13.68 12.86 1.96
C LYS A 643 12.74 11.65 2.05
N VAL A 644 13.32 10.45 2.09
CA VAL A 644 12.64 9.16 2.19
C VAL A 644 13.19 8.35 3.36
N TYR A 645 12.40 7.44 3.89
CA TYR A 645 12.70 6.66 5.10
C TYR A 645 12.44 5.18 4.86
N ASN A 646 13.22 4.29 5.47
CA ASN A 646 13.01 2.84 5.36
C ASN A 646 13.52 2.15 6.64
N MET A 647 12.59 1.57 7.39
CA MET A 647 12.85 1.01 8.74
C MET A 647 13.19 -0.48 8.72
N PHE A 648 13.02 -1.15 7.58
CA PHE A 648 13.06 -2.62 7.46
C PHE A 648 14.07 -3.11 6.40
N GLY A 649 14.96 -2.23 5.90
CA GLY A 649 15.93 -2.58 4.86
C GLY A 649 15.33 -2.99 3.50
N ILE A 650 14.03 -2.77 3.27
CA ILE A 650 13.34 -3.32 2.09
C ILE A 650 13.91 -2.72 0.80
N GLY A 651 14.30 -3.58 -0.14
CA GLY A 651 14.93 -3.18 -1.41
C GLY A 651 16.42 -2.81 -1.30
N ALA A 652 17.03 -2.97 -0.12
CA ALA A 652 18.48 -2.84 0.05
C ALA A 652 19.19 -4.09 -0.52
N ASN A 653 20.10 -3.88 -1.47
CA ASN A 653 20.92 -4.94 -2.07
C ASN A 653 22.37 -4.86 -1.59
N ASP A 654 23.03 -6.01 -1.49
CA ASP A 654 24.46 -6.11 -1.14
C ASP A 654 25.34 -5.19 -1.98
N GLY A 655 26.32 -4.56 -1.34
CA GLY A 655 27.23 -3.57 -1.95
C GLY A 655 26.62 -2.19 -2.22
N ASN A 656 25.29 -2.03 -2.24
CA ASN A 656 24.64 -0.73 -2.47
C ASN A 656 23.35 -0.54 -1.64
N ALA A 657 23.35 -1.08 -0.42
CA ALA A 657 22.17 -1.19 0.44
C ALA A 657 21.46 0.15 0.70
N LEU A 658 22.24 1.22 0.93
CA LEU A 658 21.73 2.55 1.25
C LEU A 658 20.96 3.18 0.08
N LEU A 659 21.55 3.23 -1.12
CA LEU A 659 20.92 3.87 -2.28
C LEU A 659 19.74 3.03 -2.79
N SER A 660 19.91 1.71 -2.90
CA SER A 660 18.85 0.82 -3.39
C SER A 660 17.63 0.79 -2.47
N GLY A 661 17.83 0.72 -1.15
CA GLY A 661 16.75 0.82 -0.16
C GLY A 661 16.08 2.20 -0.12
N ALA A 662 16.81 3.28 -0.42
CA ALA A 662 16.27 4.64 -0.52
C ALA A 662 15.48 4.86 -1.83
N GLU A 663 15.97 4.36 -2.96
CA GLU A 663 15.23 4.38 -4.23
C GLU A 663 13.92 3.58 -4.14
N TYR A 664 13.93 2.43 -3.46
CA TYR A 664 12.72 1.67 -3.17
C TYR A 664 11.74 2.52 -2.36
N ALA A 665 12.20 3.11 -1.25
CA ALA A 665 11.40 3.98 -0.39
C ALA A 665 10.81 5.19 -1.15
N TYR A 666 11.55 5.78 -2.09
CA TYR A 666 11.04 6.84 -2.96
C TYR A 666 9.91 6.36 -3.87
N LYS A 667 10.10 5.21 -4.54
CA LYS A 667 9.11 4.60 -5.44
C LYS A 667 7.84 4.15 -4.67
N ALA A 668 8.00 3.69 -3.44
CA ALA A 668 6.91 3.30 -2.52
C ALA A 668 6.25 4.48 -1.78
N GLY A 669 6.76 5.71 -1.96
CA GLY A 669 6.17 6.91 -1.37
C GLY A 669 6.42 7.10 0.14
N TRP A 670 7.48 6.51 0.69
CA TRP A 670 7.80 6.51 2.12
C TRP A 670 8.49 7.82 2.56
N PHE A 671 7.76 8.92 2.44
CA PHE A 671 8.25 10.28 2.69
C PHE A 671 8.18 10.73 4.15
N THR A 672 7.73 9.87 5.06
CA THR A 672 7.81 10.07 6.52
C THR A 672 8.21 8.76 7.21
N PRO A 673 8.74 8.80 8.45
CA PRO A 673 9.01 7.60 9.24
C PRO A 673 7.80 6.68 9.37
N GLU A 674 6.61 7.26 9.52
CA GLU A 674 5.37 6.52 9.70
C GLU A 674 4.92 5.81 8.42
N ALA A 675 5.04 6.47 7.27
CA ALA A 675 4.76 5.86 5.97
C ALA A 675 5.70 4.68 5.70
N ALA A 676 6.97 4.76 6.15
CA ALA A 676 7.93 3.66 6.06
C ALA A 676 7.57 2.48 6.99
N ILE A 677 7.06 2.75 8.21
CA ILE A 677 6.60 1.71 9.14
C ILE A 677 5.39 0.97 8.56
N ILE A 678 4.39 1.70 8.05
CA ILE A 678 3.16 1.13 7.50
C ILE A 678 3.42 0.40 6.17
N GLY A 679 4.18 0.99 5.25
CA GLY A 679 4.50 0.36 3.97
C GLY A 679 5.43 -0.85 4.09
N GLY A 680 6.31 -0.88 5.10
CA GLY A 680 7.09 -2.08 5.40
C GLY A 680 6.25 -3.22 5.98
N ALA A 681 5.26 -2.90 6.83
CA ALA A 681 4.26 -3.87 7.25
C ALA A 681 3.45 -4.41 6.07
N GLU A 682 2.99 -3.56 5.14
CA GLU A 682 2.29 -3.97 3.91
C GLU A 682 3.09 -4.99 3.09
N PHE A 683 4.40 -4.73 2.93
CA PHE A 683 5.33 -5.62 2.23
C PHE A 683 5.47 -6.98 2.92
N ILE A 684 5.59 -7.00 4.26
CA ILE A 684 5.68 -8.22 5.05
C ILE A 684 4.37 -9.03 4.98
N ALA A 685 3.21 -8.38 5.11
CA ALA A 685 1.91 -9.06 5.03
C ALA A 685 1.69 -9.71 3.67
N ARG A 686 1.72 -8.91 2.59
CA ARG A 686 1.50 -9.42 1.23
C ARG A 686 2.58 -10.39 0.77
N GLY A 687 3.80 -10.20 1.26
CA GLY A 687 4.94 -11.06 0.96
C GLY A 687 4.80 -12.44 1.60
N TYR A 688 4.37 -12.54 2.87
CA TYR A 688 4.47 -13.79 3.62
C TYR A 688 3.21 -14.18 4.39
N ILE A 689 2.59 -13.25 5.11
CA ILE A 689 1.43 -13.53 5.97
C ILE A 689 0.23 -13.98 5.12
N ASP A 690 -0.09 -13.22 4.06
CA ASP A 690 -1.17 -13.53 3.10
C ASP A 690 -0.90 -14.83 2.31
N ALA A 691 0.37 -15.25 2.22
CA ALA A 691 0.79 -16.51 1.61
C ALA A 691 0.69 -17.71 2.58
N GLY A 692 0.19 -17.50 3.81
CA GLY A 692 0.09 -18.54 4.85
C GLY A 692 1.39 -18.83 5.59
N GLN A 693 2.44 -18.02 5.39
CA GLN A 693 3.70 -18.11 6.12
C GLN A 693 3.71 -17.17 7.33
N ASP A 694 2.70 -17.36 8.18
CA ASP A 694 2.41 -16.50 9.32
C ASP A 694 3.02 -16.98 10.65
N THR A 695 4.18 -17.65 10.57
CA THR A 695 5.12 -17.83 11.68
C THR A 695 6.55 -17.71 11.15
N ILE A 696 7.50 -17.31 11.98
CA ILE A 696 8.92 -17.18 11.59
C ILE A 696 9.44 -18.52 11.04
N TYR A 697 9.02 -19.63 11.65
CA TYR A 697 9.28 -20.99 11.16
C TYR A 697 8.73 -21.21 9.74
N LYS A 698 7.47 -20.84 9.45
CA LYS A 698 6.88 -20.99 8.11
C LYS A 698 7.54 -20.04 7.10
N MET A 699 7.95 -18.85 7.50
CA MET A 699 8.73 -17.92 6.66
C MET A 699 10.08 -18.52 6.28
N ARG A 700 10.76 -19.20 7.21
CA ARG A 700 12.03 -19.89 6.93
C ARG A 700 11.84 -21.14 6.09
N TRP A 701 10.96 -22.06 6.48
CA TRP A 701 10.94 -23.42 5.96
C TRP A 701 9.90 -23.66 4.87
N ASN A 702 8.81 -22.87 4.87
CA ASN A 702 7.63 -23.02 4.02
C ASN A 702 7.16 -24.48 3.86
N PRO A 703 6.76 -25.20 4.94
CA PRO A 703 6.42 -26.62 4.85
C PRO A 703 5.25 -26.86 3.88
N ALA A 704 4.18 -26.08 4.00
CA ALA A 704 3.01 -26.18 3.13
C ALA A 704 3.36 -25.99 1.65
N GLY A 705 4.16 -24.98 1.31
CA GLY A 705 4.64 -24.75 -0.05
C GLY A 705 5.55 -25.87 -0.55
N ALA A 706 6.49 -26.33 0.28
CA ALA A 706 7.42 -27.39 -0.07
C ALA A 706 6.72 -28.74 -0.34
N ILE A 707 5.77 -29.11 0.52
CA ILE A 707 4.95 -30.34 0.40
C ILE A 707 4.08 -30.27 -0.86
N THR A 708 3.37 -29.15 -1.07
CA THR A 708 2.45 -28.98 -2.20
C THR A 708 3.16 -29.03 -3.56
N ASN A 709 4.37 -28.50 -3.65
CA ASN A 709 5.09 -28.35 -4.92
C ASN A 709 6.18 -29.42 -5.15
N GLY A 710 6.57 -30.18 -4.12
CA GLY A 710 7.64 -31.18 -4.20
C GLY A 710 9.06 -30.59 -4.25
N TYR A 711 9.22 -29.30 -3.98
CA TYR A 711 10.50 -28.60 -3.82
C TYR A 711 10.34 -27.41 -2.88
N ALA A 712 11.37 -27.08 -2.10
CA ALA A 712 11.33 -25.90 -1.23
C ALA A 712 11.33 -24.59 -2.05
N LEU A 713 10.48 -23.64 -1.67
CA LEU A 713 10.38 -22.33 -2.34
C LEU A 713 9.93 -21.23 -1.37
N HIS A 714 10.12 -19.98 -1.80
CA HIS A 714 9.55 -18.81 -1.12
C HIS A 714 9.93 -18.74 0.36
N GLN A 715 11.23 -18.88 0.62
CA GLN A 715 11.83 -18.85 1.95
C GLN A 715 12.46 -17.49 2.19
N TYR A 716 12.25 -16.94 3.38
CA TYR A 716 12.76 -15.60 3.72
C TYR A 716 14.29 -15.53 3.73
N ALA A 717 14.95 -16.63 4.12
CA ALA A 717 16.40 -16.71 4.26
C ALA A 717 16.94 -18.10 3.90
N THR A 718 18.18 -18.15 3.42
CA THR A 718 18.93 -19.39 3.17
C THR A 718 19.54 -19.98 4.45
N ASP A 719 19.84 -19.14 5.44
CA ASP A 719 20.41 -19.53 6.74
C ASP A 719 19.47 -20.46 7.52
N ILE A 720 19.90 -21.70 7.77
CA ILE A 720 19.15 -22.70 8.56
C ILE A 720 18.83 -22.20 9.98
N GLY A 721 19.69 -21.39 10.58
CA GLY A 721 19.54 -20.85 11.93
C GLY A 721 18.72 -19.56 11.99
N TRP A 722 18.24 -19.03 10.85
CA TRP A 722 17.64 -17.70 10.77
C TRP A 722 16.47 -17.52 11.76
N ALA A 723 15.59 -18.52 11.87
CA ALA A 723 14.41 -18.45 12.74
C ALA A 723 14.79 -18.33 14.23
N SER A 724 15.70 -19.17 14.71
CA SER A 724 16.28 -19.10 16.06
C SER A 724 16.98 -17.76 16.35
N LYS A 725 17.60 -17.14 15.34
CA LYS A 725 18.25 -15.83 15.49
C LYS A 725 17.25 -14.69 15.70
N GLN A 726 16.00 -14.80 15.22
CA GLN A 726 14.97 -13.77 15.40
C GLN A 726 14.33 -13.76 16.80
N VAL A 727 14.16 -14.93 17.42
CA VAL A 727 13.28 -15.08 18.60
C VAL A 727 13.75 -14.36 19.86
N ASN A 728 15.07 -14.17 20.01
CA ASN A 728 15.66 -13.59 21.21
C ASN A 728 15.26 -12.12 21.43
N GLN A 729 15.13 -11.35 20.35
CA GLN A 729 14.66 -9.97 20.45
C GLN A 729 13.15 -9.93 20.76
N ILE A 730 12.36 -10.77 20.10
CA ILE A 730 10.91 -10.90 20.32
C ILE A 730 10.61 -11.26 21.78
N TYR A 731 11.31 -12.25 22.35
CA TYR A 731 11.19 -12.62 23.77
C TYR A 731 11.47 -11.44 24.70
N LYS A 732 12.57 -10.71 24.46
CA LYS A 732 12.92 -9.51 25.25
C LYS A 732 11.80 -8.47 25.18
N LEU A 733 11.22 -8.22 24.01
CA LEU A 733 10.11 -7.28 23.86
C LEU A 733 8.85 -7.70 24.63
N TYR A 734 8.42 -8.96 24.53
CA TYR A 734 7.29 -9.47 25.32
C TYR A 734 7.57 -9.42 26.83
N SER A 735 8.81 -9.64 27.27
CA SER A 735 9.20 -9.59 28.70
C SER A 735 9.14 -8.19 29.33
N LEU A 736 8.99 -7.14 28.52
CA LEU A 736 8.84 -5.75 28.97
C LEU A 736 7.37 -5.32 29.15
N LEU A 737 6.42 -6.18 28.78
CA LEU A 737 4.98 -5.93 28.87
C LEU A 737 4.39 -6.49 30.18
N ASP A 738 3.51 -5.73 30.81
CA ASP A 738 2.77 -6.10 32.03
C ASP A 738 1.79 -7.27 31.77
N ALA A 739 1.21 -7.31 30.57
CA ALA A 739 0.33 -8.38 30.11
C ALA A 739 0.44 -8.60 28.60
N TYR A 740 0.27 -9.85 28.16
CA TYR A 740 0.22 -10.18 26.73
C TYR A 740 -0.58 -11.46 26.48
N LYS A 741 -1.11 -11.59 25.26
CA LYS A 741 -1.58 -12.87 24.72
C LYS A 741 -0.73 -13.26 23.53
N MET A 742 -0.40 -14.55 23.46
CA MET A 742 0.44 -15.13 22.44
C MET A 742 -0.19 -16.44 21.94
N THR A 743 -0.20 -16.64 20.63
CA THR A 743 -0.58 -17.92 20.01
C THR A 743 0.66 -18.51 19.32
N LEU A 744 0.97 -19.77 19.61
CA LEU A 744 2.04 -20.53 18.95
C LEU A 744 1.40 -21.60 18.05
N GLU A 745 1.76 -21.63 16.76
CA GLU A 745 1.40 -22.68 15.81
C GLU A 745 2.59 -23.59 15.54
N ILE A 746 2.66 -24.68 16.31
CA ILE A 746 3.76 -25.64 16.33
C ILE A 746 3.49 -26.69 15.25
N PRO A 747 4.33 -26.82 14.22
CA PRO A 747 4.22 -27.89 13.24
C PRO A 747 4.41 -29.26 13.90
N GLN A 748 3.69 -30.27 13.43
CA GLN A 748 3.94 -31.68 13.73
C GLN A 748 4.03 -32.45 12.41
N TYR A 749 5.09 -33.24 12.25
CA TYR A 749 5.35 -34.07 11.07
C TYR A 749 5.06 -35.55 11.39
N LYS A 750 4.92 -36.37 10.34
CA LYS A 750 4.76 -37.83 10.45
C LYS A 750 6.08 -38.56 10.71
#